data_AF-K7F329-F1
#
_entry.id   AF-K7F329-F1
#
_cell.length_a   1.000
_cell.length_b   1.000
_cell.length_c   1.000
_cell.angle_alpha   90.00
_cell.angle_beta   90.00
_cell.angle_gamma   90.00
#
_symmetry.space_group_name_H-M   'P 1'
#
loop_
_entity.id
_entity.type
_entity.pdbx_description
1 polymer ?
#
loop_
_entity_poly.entity_id
_entity_poly.type
_entity_poly.pdbx_seq_one_letter_code
_entity_poly.pdbx_strand_id
1 'polypeptide(L)'
;MPLADTRQSQSDAMNKSLPDSVHLQRIRGILGKHGRNFSSQDSVSEGKILSLHLKQIPIAEEAQKVLGQLTHHCVMGDSQDISFSELSFPSGDKVKCTNLPKRQTYIPTVFQSHVHYKQIFTAALTEHLNILLFEQSQRLNKALSNVNMTFCTSVKNGHKENNENCVPLCNHKHPAKLAMVKKEGQNKGRLFYTCDAPKTDQCKFFKWIEDVNPGQLKSRPSLMLHDIKSIGAYLRCQKISLYEECQLLVRNRRAFDVQRKHNKLKTLMIANATFDGDSKSKLYLKLSRKEHSSMYSRDDLWVVSKTLNFESLNTFIACSAFFGPSSSNEVELLPLKGYYSSNWCSNIIVHALLVCNASTELTALRNIKEYFSPATLPLIKYLLKMPVSVKHAHDRVNKRKFIPPALNTKCTMMCGLLSPEVTLGLARKMIQTFQLNTDQATALIQIAQMMASHENDAQMENQQTFPITIIHGVFGAGKSYLLSVVVLFLVQLFESSEEAEGSKPSPWKLLIASSTNVAVDRVLLGLLDLGFEDFIRVGSVRKIAKRVLPYSLHAGSGSESEELKELLALMKKDLTPAEKIYVRKSIEHHKLGTNKAILRQVKVVGATCAACPFPCMNNLKFPVVVLDECSQMTEPTSLLPIARFVCEKLVLVGDPKQLPPTIQGSEGAHDNGLEQTLFDRLSLMGHNAVFLRTQYRCHPAISSIVNDLFYEGNLLDGISEMDRSPLLDWLPTLCFFNVNGIEQIERDNSFYNMAEVYFIIKLIQSLIASGIEGSMIGVITLYKSQMYKIYNLLSAVHSDALEIKAVQVSTVDAFQGAEKEIIVLSCVRTRQVGFIDSEKRMNVALTRGKRHLLIVGNLACLNKNKLWGRVIHHCEGREFGVQHVSLYEQQLNNILTHYLEKKMEEENNMPKKEIKTLSQKEE
;
A
#
# COMPACT_ATOMS: atom_id res chain seq x y z
N MET A 1 -50.77 -15.21 -43.73
CA MET A 1 -51.33 -13.99 -44.35
C MET A 1 -50.36 -12.84 -44.08
N PRO A 2 -50.06 -11.99 -45.08
CA PRO A 2 -48.96 -12.38 -45.96
C PRO A 2 -47.97 -11.26 -46.30
N LEU A 3 -46.80 -11.69 -46.79
CA LEU A 3 -46.01 -11.20 -47.93
C LEU A 3 -44.68 -12.00 -47.85
N ALA A 4 -44.42 -13.03 -48.68
CA ALA A 4 -44.33 -13.07 -50.15
C ALA A 4 -43.15 -12.19 -50.66
N ASP A 5 -42.33 -12.60 -51.63
CA ASP A 5 -42.53 -13.70 -52.57
C ASP A 5 -41.23 -14.23 -53.24
N THR A 6 -41.34 -15.42 -53.85
CA THR A 6 -40.62 -16.09 -55.00
C THR A 6 -39.34 -15.52 -55.66
N ARG A 7 -38.54 -16.22 -56.50
CA ARG A 7 -38.65 -17.39 -57.44
C ARG A 7 -37.27 -18.11 -57.55
N GLN A 8 -37.14 -19.42 -57.84
CA GLN A 8 -36.96 -20.07 -59.17
C GLN A 8 -35.87 -19.42 -60.08
N SER A 9 -35.01 -20.12 -60.84
CA SER A 9 -35.04 -21.50 -61.42
C SER A 9 -33.62 -22.03 -61.83
N GLN A 10 -33.54 -23.32 -62.21
CA GLN A 10 -32.81 -23.97 -63.35
C GLN A 10 -31.75 -23.15 -64.14
N SER A 11 -30.66 -23.69 -64.71
CA SER A 11 -30.33 -25.05 -65.23
C SER A 11 -28.81 -25.21 -65.52
N ASP A 12 -28.34 -26.46 -65.71
CA ASP A 12 -27.31 -26.95 -66.66
C ASP A 12 -25.95 -26.21 -66.89
N ALA A 13 -24.83 -26.83 -67.33
CA ALA A 13 -24.30 -28.21 -67.36
C ALA A 13 -22.83 -28.13 -67.86
N MET A 14 -22.12 -29.27 -67.95
CA MET A 14 -20.80 -29.45 -68.60
C MET A 14 -19.57 -28.81 -67.90
N ASN A 15 -18.35 -29.38 -67.91
CA ASN A 15 -17.85 -30.63 -68.52
C ASN A 15 -16.50 -31.10 -67.92
N LYS A 16 -16.16 -32.39 -68.08
CA LYS A 16 -14.80 -33.01 -68.05
C LYS A 16 -14.02 -32.98 -66.70
N SER A 17 -13.12 -33.93 -66.37
CA SER A 17 -12.91 -35.34 -66.79
C SER A 17 -11.88 -36.02 -65.85
N LEU A 18 -12.08 -37.30 -65.54
CA LEU A 18 -11.09 -38.24 -64.94
C LEU A 18 -9.86 -38.47 -65.87
N PRO A 19 -8.67 -38.96 -65.42
CA PRO A 19 -8.52 -40.33 -64.86
C PRO A 19 -7.40 -40.64 -63.83
N ASP A 20 -7.64 -41.74 -63.11
CA ASP A 20 -6.77 -42.86 -62.65
C ASP A 20 -5.22 -42.80 -62.57
N SER A 21 -4.69 -43.22 -61.42
CA SER A 21 -3.68 -44.30 -61.19
C SER A 21 -3.24 -44.27 -59.70
N VAL A 22 -3.19 -45.33 -58.87
CA VAL A 22 -2.77 -46.75 -58.98
C VAL A 22 -1.26 -46.97 -58.77
N HIS A 23 -0.92 -47.94 -57.89
CA HIS A 23 0.41 -48.48 -57.53
C HIS A 23 1.30 -47.62 -56.57
N LEU A 24 2.13 -48.19 -55.69
CA LEU A 24 2.75 -49.54 -55.66
C LEU A 24 2.92 -50.13 -54.24
N GLN A 25 3.02 -51.46 -54.12
CA GLN A 25 3.29 -52.19 -52.87
C GLN A 25 4.79 -52.54 -52.69
N ARG A 26 5.14 -53.00 -51.46
CA ARG A 26 6.07 -54.11 -51.14
C ARG A 26 7.60 -53.88 -51.23
N ILE A 27 8.33 -54.15 -50.13
CA ILE A 27 9.19 -55.35 -49.84
C ILE A 27 10.37 -55.06 -48.87
N ARG A 28 10.55 -55.97 -47.89
CA ARG A 28 11.76 -56.35 -47.07
C ARG A 28 12.78 -55.28 -46.61
N GLY A 29 13.40 -55.39 -45.43
CA GLY A 29 13.24 -56.36 -44.35
C GLY A 29 14.44 -56.43 -43.38
N ILE A 30 14.14 -56.74 -42.12
CA ILE A 30 14.94 -57.51 -41.14
C ILE A 30 16.48 -57.27 -41.11
N LEU A 31 16.96 -56.61 -40.05
CA LEU A 31 17.90 -57.24 -39.10
C LEU A 31 18.04 -56.40 -37.82
N GLY A 32 17.67 -57.00 -36.68
CA GLY A 32 17.98 -56.47 -35.35
C GLY A 32 18.74 -57.52 -34.54
N LYS A 33 19.63 -57.06 -33.65
CA LYS A 33 20.32 -57.77 -32.55
C LYS A 33 21.31 -56.78 -31.91
N HIS A 34 21.60 -56.77 -30.62
CA HIS A 34 20.92 -57.32 -29.44
C HIS A 34 21.58 -56.75 -28.15
N GLY A 35 20.92 -56.84 -26.99
CA GLY A 35 21.42 -56.42 -25.67
C GLY A 35 20.37 -55.61 -24.92
N ARG A 36 19.44 -56.20 -24.12
CA ARG A 36 19.62 -56.86 -22.80
C ARG A 36 20.40 -55.98 -21.81
N ASN A 37 20.02 -55.75 -20.54
CA ASN A 37 18.86 -56.11 -19.68
C ASN A 37 18.84 -55.09 -18.49
N PHE A 38 17.96 -55.06 -17.47
CA PHE A 38 16.89 -55.95 -16.96
C PHE A 38 15.81 -55.14 -16.18
N SER A 39 14.81 -55.87 -15.65
CA SER A 39 13.87 -55.61 -14.53
C SER A 39 14.46 -54.90 -13.28
N SER A 40 13.83 -54.02 -12.49
CA SER A 40 12.46 -53.83 -11.93
C SER A 40 12.47 -53.96 -10.39
N GLN A 41 11.94 -52.99 -9.64
CA GLN A 41 10.93 -53.20 -8.58
C GLN A 41 10.49 -51.87 -7.94
N ASP A 42 9.27 -51.87 -7.40
CA ASP A 42 8.56 -50.70 -6.89
C ASP A 42 9.01 -50.22 -5.51
N SER A 43 8.86 -48.92 -5.25
CA SER A 43 8.52 -48.42 -3.90
C SER A 43 7.75 -47.10 -3.99
N VAL A 44 6.69 -46.99 -3.20
CA VAL A 44 5.79 -45.83 -3.15
C VAL A 44 6.36 -44.76 -2.22
N SER A 45 6.43 -43.51 -2.67
CA SER A 45 6.51 -42.35 -1.77
C SER A 45 5.85 -41.12 -2.38
N GLU A 46 4.89 -40.54 -1.66
CA GLU A 46 4.26 -39.27 -2.01
C GLU A 46 5.18 -38.11 -1.60
N GLY A 47 5.50 -37.20 -2.52
CA GLY A 47 6.47 -36.13 -2.25
C GLY A 47 6.75 -35.21 -3.44
N LYS A 48 5.72 -34.58 -4.02
CA LYS A 48 5.91 -33.60 -5.11
C LYS A 48 6.00 -32.17 -4.56
N ILE A 49 7.23 -31.69 -4.33
CA ILE A 49 7.52 -30.27 -4.13
C ILE A 49 8.06 -29.68 -5.44
N LEU A 50 7.41 -28.61 -5.90
CA LEU A 50 7.69 -27.97 -7.19
C LEU A 50 8.87 -27.00 -7.10
N SER A 51 9.85 -27.18 -7.98
CA SER A 51 10.89 -26.18 -8.21
C SER A 51 10.34 -24.99 -8.98
N LEU A 52 10.74 -23.76 -8.60
CA LEU A 52 10.45 -22.53 -9.34
C LEU A 52 11.28 -22.48 -10.64
N HIS A 53 10.88 -23.28 -11.62
CA HIS A 53 11.12 -23.00 -13.03
C HIS A 53 9.84 -22.41 -13.63
N LEU A 54 9.99 -21.29 -14.35
CA LEU A 54 9.07 -20.92 -15.42
C LEU A 54 9.23 -21.91 -16.58
N LYS A 55 8.73 -23.14 -16.40
CA LYS A 55 8.47 -24.04 -17.53
C LYS A 55 7.12 -23.62 -18.12
N GLN A 56 7.12 -23.35 -19.42
CA GLN A 56 5.90 -23.17 -20.18
C GLN A 56 5.01 -24.41 -19.99
N ILE A 57 3.83 -24.21 -19.41
CA ILE A 57 2.76 -25.21 -19.49
C ILE A 57 2.17 -25.03 -20.89
N PRO A 58 2.07 -26.09 -21.72
CA PRO A 58 1.44 -25.98 -23.02
C PRO A 58 -0.01 -25.55 -22.82
N ILE A 59 -0.38 -24.44 -23.44
CA ILE A 59 -1.72 -23.87 -23.39
C ILE A 59 -2.66 -24.87 -24.07
N ALA A 60 -3.62 -25.44 -23.33
CA ALA A 60 -4.66 -26.26 -23.93
C ALA A 60 -5.45 -25.41 -24.94
N GLU A 61 -5.83 -25.96 -26.09
CA GLU A 61 -6.43 -25.20 -27.21
C GLU A 61 -7.70 -24.42 -26.82
N GLU A 62 -8.44 -24.87 -25.80
CA GLU A 62 -9.58 -24.15 -25.24
C GLU A 62 -9.21 -22.84 -24.53
N ALA A 63 -8.01 -22.75 -23.93
CA ALA A 63 -7.52 -21.49 -23.36
C ALA A 63 -7.05 -20.49 -24.44
N GLN A 64 -6.60 -20.96 -25.61
CA GLN A 64 -6.38 -20.09 -26.77
C GLN A 64 -7.69 -19.54 -27.33
N LYS A 65 -8.78 -20.32 -27.33
CA LYS A 65 -10.12 -19.82 -27.72
C LYS A 65 -10.63 -18.72 -26.78
N VAL A 66 -10.38 -18.82 -25.47
CA VAL A 66 -10.76 -17.76 -24.51
C VAL A 66 -9.90 -16.50 -24.68
N LEU A 67 -8.59 -16.64 -24.93
CA LEU A 67 -7.74 -15.48 -25.25
C LEU A 67 -8.20 -14.76 -26.54
N GLY A 68 -8.50 -15.51 -27.59
CA GLY A 68 -8.94 -14.95 -28.89
C GLY A 68 -10.29 -14.20 -28.80
N GLN A 69 -11.17 -14.58 -27.87
CA GLN A 69 -12.45 -13.90 -27.67
C GLN A 69 -12.33 -12.57 -26.92
N LEU A 70 -11.28 -12.39 -26.10
CA LEU A 70 -11.02 -11.13 -25.40
C LEU A 70 -10.30 -10.09 -26.29
N THR A 71 -9.60 -10.51 -27.35
CA THR A 71 -8.88 -9.62 -28.27
C THR A 71 -9.74 -8.98 -29.36
N HIS A 72 -10.99 -9.42 -29.57
CA HIS A 72 -11.77 -9.03 -30.76
C HIS A 72 -12.69 -7.80 -30.62
N HIS A 73 -12.67 -7.07 -29.48
CA HIS A 73 -13.52 -5.89 -29.27
C HIS A 73 -12.81 -4.59 -28.89
N CYS A 74 -11.51 -4.45 -29.15
CA CYS A 74 -10.81 -3.18 -28.94
C CYS A 74 -9.77 -2.90 -30.05
N VAL A 75 -10.22 -2.42 -31.19
CA VAL A 75 -9.35 -1.85 -32.25
C VAL A 75 -9.97 -0.55 -32.77
N MET A 76 -9.28 0.57 -32.54
CA MET A 76 -9.19 1.75 -33.40
C MET A 76 -8.08 2.66 -32.84
N GLY A 77 -6.87 2.59 -33.41
CA GLY A 77 -5.74 3.46 -33.04
C GLY A 77 -4.41 2.70 -32.93
N ASP A 78 -3.47 2.98 -33.83
CA ASP A 78 -2.16 2.31 -33.89
C ASP A 78 -1.29 2.58 -32.65
N SER A 79 -1.13 1.56 -31.81
CA SER A 79 -0.05 1.50 -30.81
C SER A 79 0.40 0.05 -30.63
N GLN A 80 1.67 -0.24 -30.90
CA GLN A 80 2.21 -1.60 -30.90
C GLN A 80 2.23 -2.23 -29.51
N ASP A 81 1.80 -3.49 -29.42
CA ASP A 81 1.60 -4.23 -28.18
C ASP A 81 2.83 -4.29 -27.27
N ILE A 82 2.66 -3.81 -26.02
CA ILE A 82 3.50 -4.19 -24.90
C ILE A 82 2.85 -5.43 -24.28
N SER A 83 3.47 -6.61 -24.37
CA SER A 83 2.91 -7.81 -23.73
C SER A 83 3.04 -7.73 -22.21
N PHE A 84 1.96 -7.36 -21.53
CA PHE A 84 1.93 -7.14 -20.07
C PHE A 84 2.15 -8.42 -19.23
N SER A 85 2.16 -9.60 -19.85
CA SER A 85 2.28 -10.91 -19.22
C SER A 85 3.62 -11.19 -18.53
N GLU A 86 4.67 -10.42 -18.83
CA GLU A 86 6.00 -10.57 -18.21
C GLU A 86 6.58 -9.22 -17.78
N LEU A 87 7.44 -9.22 -16.75
CA LEU A 87 8.20 -8.02 -16.36
C LEU A 87 9.06 -7.51 -17.53
N SER A 88 9.24 -6.20 -17.64
CA SER A 88 10.05 -5.57 -18.68
C SER A 88 10.56 -4.20 -18.24
N PHE A 89 11.79 -3.86 -18.64
CA PHE A 89 12.32 -2.51 -18.53
C PHE A 89 12.48 -1.97 -19.96
N PRO A 90 11.68 -0.98 -20.40
CA PRO A 90 11.68 -0.52 -21.78
C PRO A 90 12.92 0.34 -22.08
N SER A 91 13.47 0.19 -23.29
CA SER A 91 14.58 1.01 -23.77
C SER A 91 14.16 2.45 -24.05
N GLY A 92 15.10 3.39 -24.01
CA GLY A 92 14.80 4.82 -24.14
C GLY A 92 13.99 5.22 -25.37
N ASP A 93 14.24 4.59 -26.52
CA ASP A 93 13.54 4.90 -27.77
C ASP A 93 12.05 4.52 -27.72
N LYS A 94 11.67 3.51 -26.92
CA LYS A 94 10.26 3.17 -26.68
C LYS A 94 9.54 4.14 -25.75
N VAL A 95 10.27 4.98 -25.01
CA VAL A 95 9.73 5.76 -23.89
C VAL A 95 9.77 7.28 -24.13
N LYS A 96 10.62 7.75 -25.06
CA LYS A 96 10.79 9.18 -25.40
C LYS A 96 9.52 9.89 -25.85
N CYS A 97 8.60 9.20 -26.52
CA CYS A 97 7.43 9.80 -27.17
C CYS A 97 6.07 9.24 -26.68
N THR A 98 6.08 8.44 -25.61
CA THR A 98 4.91 7.70 -25.13
C THR A 98 4.49 8.19 -23.74
N ASN A 99 3.18 8.40 -23.56
CA ASN A 99 2.62 8.67 -22.23
C ASN A 99 2.79 7.46 -21.30
N LEU A 100 2.75 7.70 -19.99
CA LEU A 100 2.77 6.63 -18.99
C LEU A 100 1.56 5.70 -19.22
N PRO A 101 1.74 4.38 -19.44
CA PRO A 101 0.62 3.49 -19.73
C PRO A 101 -0.34 3.39 -18.54
N LYS A 102 -1.64 3.56 -18.82
CA LYS A 102 -2.72 3.28 -17.86
C LYS A 102 -2.86 1.77 -17.62
N ARG A 103 -3.35 1.36 -16.44
CA ARG A 103 -3.68 -0.06 -16.17
C ARG A 103 -4.88 -0.49 -17.00
N GLN A 104 -4.74 -1.58 -17.76
CA GLN A 104 -5.75 -2.17 -18.65
C GLN A 104 -6.26 -3.53 -18.14
N THR A 105 -5.65 -4.14 -17.12
CA THR A 105 -6.09 -5.46 -16.64
C THR A 105 -7.44 -5.36 -15.93
N TYR A 106 -8.48 -5.88 -16.59
CA TYR A 106 -9.83 -5.99 -16.04
C TYR A 106 -9.95 -7.13 -15.02
N ILE A 107 -10.46 -6.80 -13.83
CA ILE A 107 -10.75 -7.73 -12.75
C ILE A 107 -12.28 -8.00 -12.74
N PRO A 108 -12.72 -9.23 -13.07
CA PRO A 108 -14.14 -9.54 -13.14
C PRO A 108 -14.74 -9.77 -11.74
N THR A 109 -16.01 -9.40 -11.57
CA THR A 109 -16.77 -9.66 -10.34
C THR A 109 -16.78 -11.15 -9.96
N VAL A 110 -16.92 -12.02 -10.96
CA VAL A 110 -17.03 -13.48 -10.82
C VAL A 110 -15.93 -14.18 -11.62
N PHE A 111 -15.32 -15.20 -11.02
CA PHE A 111 -14.27 -16.01 -11.62
C PHE A 111 -14.75 -17.44 -11.91
N GLN A 112 -14.52 -17.88 -13.15
CA GLN A 112 -14.85 -19.25 -13.60
C GLN A 112 -14.12 -20.35 -12.82
N SER A 113 -12.87 -20.11 -12.41
CA SER A 113 -12.04 -21.08 -11.67
C SER A 113 -10.96 -20.39 -10.84
N HIS A 114 -10.36 -21.13 -9.90
CA HIS A 114 -9.20 -20.62 -9.15
C HIS A 114 -7.96 -20.39 -10.04
N VAL A 115 -7.87 -21.06 -11.19
CA VAL A 115 -6.77 -20.84 -12.16
C VAL A 115 -6.96 -19.49 -12.85
N HIS A 116 -8.18 -19.19 -13.31
CA HIS A 116 -8.53 -17.90 -13.89
C HIS A 116 -8.26 -16.75 -12.92
N TYR A 117 -8.65 -16.91 -11.64
CA TYR A 117 -8.33 -15.96 -10.58
C TYR A 117 -6.81 -15.71 -10.45
N LYS A 118 -6.00 -16.79 -10.36
CA LYS A 118 -4.52 -16.65 -10.29
C LYS A 118 -3.96 -15.92 -11.51
N GLN A 119 -4.48 -16.19 -12.71
CA GLN A 119 -4.01 -15.58 -13.95
C GLN A 119 -4.28 -14.08 -13.96
N ILE A 120 -5.52 -13.65 -13.71
CA ILE A 120 -5.91 -12.22 -13.72
C ILE A 120 -5.12 -11.42 -12.69
N PHE A 121 -5.04 -11.86 -11.43
CA PHE A 121 -4.29 -11.11 -10.42
C PHE A 121 -2.77 -11.18 -10.61
N THR A 122 -2.24 -12.25 -11.24
CA THR A 122 -0.82 -12.28 -11.65
C THR A 122 -0.55 -11.27 -12.77
N ALA A 123 -1.44 -11.17 -13.76
CA ALA A 123 -1.35 -10.19 -14.84
C ALA A 123 -1.43 -8.76 -14.29
N ALA A 124 -2.44 -8.45 -13.47
CA ALA A 124 -2.65 -7.12 -12.90
C ALA A 124 -1.46 -6.63 -12.05
N LEU A 125 -0.90 -7.49 -11.20
CA LEU A 125 0.30 -7.15 -10.42
C LEU A 125 1.56 -7.02 -11.29
N THR A 126 1.68 -7.82 -12.36
CA THR A 126 2.82 -7.73 -13.30
C THR A 126 2.73 -6.46 -14.16
N GLU A 127 1.53 -6.10 -14.62
CA GLU A 127 1.24 -4.83 -15.29
C GLU A 127 1.59 -3.64 -14.38
N HIS A 128 1.16 -3.66 -13.12
CA HIS A 128 1.49 -2.59 -12.17
C HIS A 128 3.01 -2.42 -11.99
N LEU A 129 3.76 -3.51 -11.80
CA LEU A 129 5.21 -3.46 -11.72
C LEU A 129 5.86 -2.98 -13.03
N ASN A 130 5.31 -3.36 -14.19
CA ASN A 130 5.74 -2.86 -15.50
C ASN A 130 5.52 -1.36 -15.66
N ILE A 131 4.42 -0.80 -15.15
CA ILE A 131 4.15 0.64 -15.16
C ILE A 131 5.19 1.40 -14.31
N LEU A 132 5.56 0.88 -13.14
CA LEU A 132 6.61 1.48 -12.30
C LEU A 132 8.00 1.41 -12.97
N LEU A 133 8.33 0.28 -13.62
CA LEU A 133 9.54 0.12 -14.41
C LEU A 133 9.59 1.08 -15.62
N PHE A 134 8.46 1.27 -16.29
CA PHE A 134 8.30 2.22 -17.39
C PHE A 134 8.49 3.67 -16.91
N GLU A 135 7.86 4.07 -15.79
CA GLU A 135 8.01 5.41 -15.23
C GLU A 135 9.48 5.73 -14.90
N GLN A 136 10.19 4.79 -14.26
CA GLN A 136 11.61 4.96 -13.96
C GLN A 136 12.48 5.01 -15.23
N SER A 137 12.17 4.22 -16.25
CA SER A 137 12.84 4.34 -17.57
C SER A 137 12.58 5.71 -18.19
N GLN A 138 11.35 6.24 -18.11
CA GLN A 138 11.01 7.57 -18.65
C GLN A 138 11.78 8.68 -17.94
N ARG A 139 11.81 8.63 -16.60
CA ARG A 139 12.54 9.61 -15.78
C ARG A 139 14.05 9.55 -16.04
N LEU A 140 14.62 8.35 -16.15
CA LEU A 140 16.03 8.15 -16.52
C LEU A 140 16.35 8.73 -17.89
N ASN A 141 15.56 8.38 -18.93
CA ASN A 141 15.82 8.84 -20.29
C ASN A 141 15.61 10.35 -20.46
N LYS A 142 14.62 10.95 -19.78
CA LYS A 142 14.39 12.41 -19.76
C LYS A 142 15.52 13.16 -19.04
N ALA A 143 16.16 12.54 -18.04
CA ALA A 143 17.32 13.14 -17.38
C ALA A 143 18.59 12.96 -18.24
N LEU A 144 18.82 11.78 -18.81
CA LEU A 144 19.95 11.51 -19.72
C LEU A 144 19.88 12.33 -21.01
N SER A 145 18.69 12.66 -21.54
CA SER A 145 18.56 13.52 -22.73
C SER A 145 19.04 14.97 -22.51
N ASN A 146 19.21 15.39 -21.25
CA ASN A 146 19.76 16.69 -20.90
C ASN A 146 21.29 16.64 -20.68
N VAL A 147 21.93 15.48 -20.85
CA VAL A 147 23.35 15.25 -20.59
C VAL A 147 24.03 14.78 -21.87
N ASN A 148 25.18 15.35 -22.21
CA ASN A 148 25.95 14.87 -23.35
C ASN A 148 26.76 13.61 -22.97
N MET A 149 26.40 12.46 -23.54
CA MET A 149 26.96 11.15 -23.21
C MET A 149 28.05 10.66 -24.19
N THR A 150 28.50 11.48 -25.15
CA THR A 150 29.44 11.05 -26.22
C THR A 150 30.75 10.45 -25.71
N PHE A 151 31.24 10.90 -24.54
CA PHE A 151 32.42 10.31 -23.89
C PHE A 151 32.22 8.86 -23.44
N CYS A 152 31.00 8.45 -23.08
CA CYS A 152 30.71 7.07 -22.67
C CYS A 152 30.56 6.11 -23.87
N THR A 153 30.19 6.62 -25.04
CA THR A 153 30.02 5.82 -26.27
C THR A 153 31.30 5.69 -27.11
N SER A 154 32.27 6.59 -26.95
CA SER A 154 33.51 6.59 -27.75
C SER A 154 34.52 5.49 -27.41
N VAL A 155 34.29 4.70 -26.34
CA VAL A 155 35.18 3.60 -25.89
C VAL A 155 35.31 2.45 -26.92
N LYS A 156 34.60 2.50 -28.05
CA LYS A 156 34.70 1.50 -29.13
C LYS A 156 35.23 1.96 -30.49
N ASN A 157 35.42 3.26 -30.75
CA ASN A 157 36.00 3.74 -32.01
C ASN A 157 36.99 4.88 -31.77
N GLY A 158 38.27 4.62 -32.06
CA GLY A 158 39.35 5.56 -31.83
C GLY A 158 39.44 6.67 -32.88
N HIS A 159 38.61 7.70 -32.77
CA HIS A 159 38.84 9.00 -33.42
C HIS A 159 38.70 10.12 -32.40
N LYS A 160 39.75 10.94 -32.28
CA LYS A 160 39.75 12.17 -31.47
C LYS A 160 39.20 13.31 -32.33
N GLU A 161 38.02 13.80 -32.02
CA GLU A 161 37.57 15.13 -32.45
C GLU A 161 37.84 16.14 -31.34
N ASN A 162 38.45 17.28 -31.70
CA ASN A 162 38.65 18.40 -30.77
C ASN A 162 37.32 19.15 -30.60
N ASN A 163 36.74 19.10 -29.41
CA ASN A 163 35.66 19.99 -29.00
C ASN A 163 36.16 20.96 -27.92
N GLU A 164 35.85 22.24 -28.06
CA GLU A 164 36.31 23.29 -27.15
C GLU A 164 35.69 23.14 -25.74
N ASN A 165 36.53 23.23 -24.71
CA ASN A 165 36.14 22.95 -23.32
C ASN A 165 35.34 24.11 -22.70
N CYS A 166 34.04 23.92 -22.50
CA CYS A 166 33.18 24.81 -21.69
C CYS A 166 33.16 24.49 -20.18
N VAL A 167 34.07 23.65 -19.67
CA VAL A 167 34.21 23.42 -18.22
C VAL A 167 34.96 24.61 -17.61
N PRO A 168 34.46 25.26 -16.55
CA PRO A 168 35.19 26.36 -15.91
C PRO A 168 36.51 25.82 -15.33
N LEU A 169 37.61 26.46 -15.70
CA LEU A 169 38.93 26.11 -15.19
C LEU A 169 39.09 26.59 -13.75
N CYS A 170 39.63 25.73 -12.89
CA CYS A 170 40.05 26.12 -11.55
C CYS A 170 41.32 27.00 -11.61
N ASN A 171 41.74 27.58 -10.47
CA ASN A 171 42.88 28.49 -10.42
C ASN A 171 44.22 27.85 -10.86
N HIS A 172 44.30 26.51 -10.94
CA HIS A 172 45.43 25.76 -11.49
C HIS A 172 45.35 25.55 -13.02
N LYS A 173 44.41 26.19 -13.72
CA LYS A 173 44.09 25.99 -15.14
C LYS A 173 43.67 24.55 -15.51
N HIS A 174 43.34 23.72 -14.53
CA HIS A 174 42.76 22.39 -14.73
C HIS A 174 41.21 22.45 -14.73
N PRO A 175 40.51 21.55 -15.44
CA PRO A 175 39.04 21.47 -15.39
C PRO A 175 38.51 21.30 -13.96
N ALA A 176 37.48 22.05 -13.58
CA ALA A 176 36.87 21.91 -12.27
C ALA A 176 35.95 20.68 -12.17
N LYS A 177 36.03 19.96 -11.05
CA LYS A 177 35.19 18.82 -10.67
C LYS A 177 33.80 19.30 -10.25
N LEU A 178 32.75 18.60 -10.68
CA LEU A 178 31.40 18.84 -10.17
C LEU A 178 31.20 18.12 -8.81
N ALA A 179 30.74 18.87 -7.81
CA ALA A 179 30.48 18.40 -6.46
C ALA A 179 29.07 18.81 -5.99
N MET A 180 28.56 18.15 -4.95
CA MET A 180 27.23 18.38 -4.38
C MET A 180 27.35 18.78 -2.91
N VAL A 181 26.56 19.78 -2.48
CA VAL A 181 26.53 20.19 -1.07
C VAL A 181 25.91 19.09 -0.21
N LYS A 182 26.74 18.48 0.64
CA LYS A 182 26.32 17.44 1.60
C LYS A 182 25.91 18.00 2.97
N LYS A 183 26.28 19.24 3.30
CA LYS A 183 25.96 19.88 4.59
C LYS A 183 24.47 20.20 4.64
N GLU A 184 23.84 19.96 5.79
CA GLU A 184 22.47 20.36 6.06
C GLU A 184 22.31 21.89 5.96
N GLY A 185 21.21 22.35 5.36
CA GLY A 185 20.92 23.77 5.11
C GLY A 185 20.24 24.01 3.76
N GLN A 186 19.88 25.27 3.46
CA GLN A 186 19.13 25.65 2.25
C GLN A 186 19.77 25.22 0.92
N ASN A 187 21.09 25.07 0.87
CA ASN A 187 21.83 24.69 -0.34
C ASN A 187 22.09 23.18 -0.45
N LYS A 188 21.62 22.34 0.48
CA LYS A 188 21.82 20.88 0.45
C LYS A 188 21.32 20.29 -0.87
N GLY A 189 22.17 19.50 -1.54
CA GLY A 189 21.84 18.91 -2.84
C GLY A 189 22.09 19.79 -4.06
N ARG A 190 22.44 21.09 -3.91
CA ARG A 190 22.87 21.93 -5.04
C ARG A 190 24.26 21.51 -5.54
N LEU A 191 24.49 21.71 -6.84
CA LEU A 191 25.71 21.32 -7.56
C LEU A 191 26.63 22.53 -7.80
N PHE A 192 27.92 22.36 -7.52
CA PHE A 192 28.95 23.39 -7.70
C PHE A 192 30.23 22.79 -8.28
N TYR A 193 30.97 23.59 -9.05
CA TYR A 193 32.30 23.26 -9.52
C TYR A 193 33.36 23.60 -8.46
N THR A 194 34.35 22.72 -8.30
CA THR A 194 35.49 22.90 -7.39
C THR A 194 36.78 22.29 -7.95
N CYS A 195 37.94 22.58 -7.36
CA CYS A 195 39.22 22.03 -7.86
C CYS A 195 39.30 20.52 -7.63
N ASP A 196 39.80 19.75 -8.62
CA ASP A 196 39.95 18.29 -8.52
C ASP A 196 41.28 17.83 -7.90
N ALA A 197 42.15 18.77 -7.51
CA ALA A 197 43.45 18.45 -6.92
C ALA A 197 43.32 17.80 -5.51
N PRO A 198 44.33 17.03 -5.06
CA PRO A 198 44.38 16.48 -3.70
C PRO A 198 44.21 17.56 -2.63
N LYS A 199 43.72 17.19 -1.44
CA LYS A 199 43.42 18.15 -0.35
C LYS A 199 44.59 19.03 0.08
N THR A 200 45.84 18.59 -0.15
CA THR A 200 47.07 19.35 0.11
C THR A 200 47.27 20.51 -0.87
N ASP A 201 46.78 20.35 -2.10
CA ASP A 201 47.06 21.22 -3.25
C ASP A 201 45.74 21.71 -3.90
N GLN A 202 44.66 21.81 -3.13
CA GLN A 202 43.34 22.20 -3.64
C GLN A 202 43.15 23.72 -3.59
N CYS A 203 43.02 24.36 -4.76
CA CYS A 203 42.72 25.80 -4.79
C CYS A 203 41.28 26.10 -4.38
N LYS A 204 41.04 27.32 -3.90
CA LYS A 204 39.73 27.85 -3.45
C LYS A 204 38.74 28.11 -4.60
N PHE A 205 38.86 27.41 -5.72
CA PHE A 205 37.92 27.56 -6.83
C PHE A 205 36.53 27.02 -6.45
N PHE A 206 35.52 27.86 -6.63
CA PHE A 206 34.12 27.56 -6.37
C PHE A 206 33.24 28.32 -7.36
N LYS A 207 32.27 27.65 -7.98
CA LYS A 207 31.23 28.28 -8.82
C LYS A 207 29.97 27.43 -8.87
N TRP A 208 28.77 28.00 -8.70
CA TRP A 208 27.55 27.19 -8.87
C TRP A 208 27.36 26.79 -10.33
N ILE A 209 26.70 25.64 -10.55
CA ILE A 209 26.35 25.20 -11.91
C ILE A 209 25.45 26.20 -12.65
N GLU A 210 24.64 26.94 -11.89
CA GLU A 210 23.71 27.98 -12.36
C GLU A 210 24.43 29.26 -12.82
N ASP A 211 25.66 29.53 -12.33
CA ASP A 211 26.43 30.76 -12.60
C ASP A 211 27.32 30.63 -13.85
N VAL A 212 27.35 29.47 -14.51
CA VAL A 212 28.15 29.25 -15.72
C VAL A 212 27.34 29.74 -16.93
N ASN A 213 27.77 30.85 -17.52
CA ASN A 213 26.98 31.65 -18.48
C ASN A 213 26.32 30.82 -19.61
N PRO A 214 24.98 30.89 -19.77
CA PRO A 214 24.25 30.24 -20.88
C PRO A 214 24.33 31.04 -22.20
N GLY A 215 25.40 31.83 -22.38
CA GLY A 215 25.49 32.90 -23.37
C GLY A 215 26.12 32.52 -24.71
N GLN A 216 25.77 31.37 -25.30
CA GLN A 216 26.00 31.01 -26.73
C GLN A 216 25.51 29.57 -27.02
N LEU A 217 24.20 29.31 -27.04
CA LEU A 217 23.67 28.04 -27.59
C LEU A 217 22.24 28.22 -28.11
N LYS A 218 22.05 28.16 -29.44
CA LYS A 218 20.71 28.14 -30.10
C LYS A 218 20.15 26.72 -30.31
N SER A 219 20.76 25.73 -29.67
CA SER A 219 20.25 24.36 -29.54
C SER A 219 20.15 24.00 -28.05
N ARG A 220 19.33 22.99 -27.72
CA ARG A 220 18.97 22.64 -26.33
C ARG A 220 20.22 22.50 -25.43
N PRO A 221 20.20 23.03 -24.19
CA PRO A 221 21.36 22.96 -23.31
C PRO A 221 21.64 21.51 -22.88
N SER A 222 22.59 20.87 -23.54
CA SER A 222 23.14 19.59 -23.10
C SER A 222 24.22 19.85 -22.04
N LEU A 223 23.97 19.40 -20.82
CA LEU A 223 24.93 19.48 -19.72
C LEU A 223 26.14 18.58 -20.03
N MET A 224 27.32 19.18 -20.18
CA MET A 224 28.56 18.43 -20.40
C MET A 224 29.04 17.82 -19.08
N LEU A 225 28.91 16.50 -18.94
CA LEU A 225 29.42 15.73 -17.79
C LEU A 225 30.45 14.72 -18.29
N HIS A 226 31.70 14.88 -17.86
CA HIS A 226 32.84 14.13 -18.42
C HIS A 226 33.14 12.80 -17.71
N ASP A 227 32.47 12.51 -16.59
CA ASP A 227 32.68 11.28 -15.83
C ASP A 227 31.37 10.65 -15.34
N ILE A 228 31.38 9.32 -15.27
CA ILE A 228 30.23 8.50 -14.87
C ILE A 228 29.75 8.86 -13.45
N LYS A 229 30.64 9.29 -12.55
CA LYS A 229 30.29 9.62 -11.15
C LYS A 229 29.58 10.97 -11.03
N SER A 230 29.85 11.91 -11.94
CA SER A 230 29.09 13.16 -12.10
C SER A 230 27.74 12.94 -12.77
N ILE A 231 27.66 12.10 -13.82
CA ILE A 231 26.38 11.69 -14.43
C ILE A 231 25.45 11.08 -13.36
N GLY A 232 25.99 10.16 -12.55
CA GLY A 232 25.27 9.60 -11.41
C GLY A 232 24.88 10.62 -10.33
N ALA A 233 25.75 11.61 -10.06
CA ALA A 233 25.43 12.68 -9.11
C ALA A 233 24.26 13.56 -9.60
N TYR A 234 24.24 13.90 -10.88
CA TYR A 234 23.15 14.61 -11.53
C TYR A 234 21.84 13.81 -11.48
N LEU A 235 21.87 12.52 -11.82
CA LEU A 235 20.68 11.66 -11.78
C LEU A 235 20.10 11.53 -10.35
N ARG A 236 20.95 11.43 -9.33
CA ARG A 236 20.50 11.44 -7.93
C ARG A 236 19.89 12.78 -7.50
N CYS A 237 20.35 13.93 -8.02
CA CYS A 237 19.64 15.22 -7.85
C CYS A 237 18.22 15.20 -8.46
N GLN A 238 18.02 14.48 -9.56
CA GLN A 238 16.69 14.27 -10.18
C GLN A 238 15.83 13.19 -9.48
N LYS A 239 16.23 12.78 -8.26
CA LYS A 239 15.60 11.70 -7.47
C LYS A 239 15.57 10.35 -8.21
N ILE A 240 16.65 10.03 -8.93
CA ILE A 240 16.84 8.75 -9.63
C ILE A 240 18.01 8.02 -8.96
N SER A 241 17.71 6.90 -8.30
CA SER A 241 18.67 6.14 -7.48
C SER A 241 19.56 5.23 -8.34
N LEU A 242 20.43 5.85 -9.14
CA LEU A 242 21.46 5.13 -9.91
C LEU A 242 22.71 4.89 -9.05
N TYR A 243 23.22 3.65 -9.14
CA TYR A 243 24.51 3.21 -8.63
C TYR A 243 25.40 2.84 -9.81
N GLU A 244 26.45 3.63 -10.01
CA GLU A 244 27.35 3.50 -11.16
C GLU A 244 28.56 2.62 -10.82
N GLU A 245 29.17 1.92 -11.79
CA GLU A 245 30.40 1.14 -11.60
C GLU A 245 30.35 0.10 -10.44
N CYS A 246 29.20 -0.55 -10.26
CA CYS A 246 29.05 -1.64 -9.28
C CYS A 246 29.70 -2.94 -9.79
N GLN A 247 30.07 -3.85 -8.89
CA GLN A 247 30.60 -5.17 -9.27
C GLN A 247 29.54 -6.25 -9.05
N LEU A 248 29.17 -6.97 -10.11
CA LEU A 248 28.30 -8.15 -10.01
C LEU A 248 29.16 -9.38 -9.69
N LEU A 249 28.94 -9.98 -8.53
CA LEU A 249 29.66 -11.15 -8.04
C LEU A 249 28.74 -12.37 -8.03
N VAL A 250 29.19 -13.44 -8.70
CA VAL A 250 28.52 -14.74 -8.74
C VAL A 250 29.32 -15.70 -7.84
N ARG A 251 28.69 -16.26 -6.79
CA ARG A 251 29.34 -17.17 -5.82
C ARG A 251 28.66 -18.53 -5.77
N ASN A 252 29.45 -19.60 -5.92
CA ASN A 252 28.98 -20.99 -5.83
C ASN A 252 29.14 -21.55 -4.40
N ARG A 253 28.12 -22.24 -3.88
CA ARG A 253 28.09 -22.78 -2.50
C ARG A 253 29.34 -23.58 -2.11
N ARG A 254 29.82 -24.47 -3.00
CA ARG A 254 30.88 -25.46 -2.68
C ARG A 254 32.23 -24.86 -2.28
N ALA A 255 32.54 -23.61 -2.64
CA ALA A 255 33.83 -23.00 -2.31
C ALA A 255 33.88 -22.35 -0.90
N PHE A 256 32.73 -21.98 -0.32
CA PHE A 256 32.69 -21.13 0.87
C PHE A 256 32.75 -21.90 2.20
N ASP A 257 32.31 -23.16 2.23
CA ASP A 257 32.35 -24.00 3.45
C ASP A 257 33.77 -24.47 3.81
N VAL A 258 34.72 -24.41 2.87
CA VAL A 258 36.14 -24.70 3.13
C VAL A 258 36.81 -23.55 3.88
N GLN A 259 36.52 -22.29 3.51
CA GLN A 259 37.15 -21.12 4.14
C GLN A 259 36.57 -20.77 5.52
N ARG A 260 35.30 -21.12 5.83
CA ARG A 260 34.74 -20.88 7.17
C ARG A 260 35.18 -21.88 8.24
N LYS A 261 35.60 -23.10 7.87
CA LYS A 261 36.00 -24.13 8.85
C LYS A 261 37.30 -23.83 9.60
N HIS A 262 38.12 -22.89 9.14
CA HIS A 262 39.35 -22.49 9.83
C HIS A 262 39.19 -21.35 10.86
N ASN A 263 37.99 -20.80 11.07
CA ASN A 263 37.76 -19.79 12.11
C ASN A 263 36.52 -20.11 12.96
N LYS A 264 36.78 -20.48 14.22
CA LYS A 264 35.85 -20.82 15.32
C LYS A 264 35.31 -22.26 15.35
N LEU A 265 36.10 -23.13 16.00
CA LEU A 265 35.56 -24.27 16.75
C LEU A 265 34.91 -23.75 18.05
N LYS A 266 33.59 -23.87 18.19
CA LYS A 266 32.92 -24.44 19.37
C LYS A 266 31.39 -24.51 19.22
N THR A 267 30.89 -25.70 19.53
CA THR A 267 29.50 -26.08 19.83
C THR A 267 28.49 -26.03 18.68
N LEU A 268 27.99 -27.23 18.36
CA LEU A 268 26.97 -27.55 17.36
C LEU A 268 25.80 -28.25 18.08
N MET A 269 24.65 -28.35 17.40
CA MET A 269 23.47 -29.25 17.59
C MET A 269 22.16 -28.50 17.90
N ILE A 270 20.98 -28.87 17.34
CA ILE A 270 20.55 -29.75 16.21
C ILE A 270 19.15 -29.20 15.81
N ALA A 271 18.81 -28.96 14.53
CA ALA A 271 17.89 -29.75 13.68
C ALA A 271 17.31 -28.79 12.60
N ASN A 272 17.00 -29.15 11.35
CA ASN A 272 17.20 -30.37 10.57
C ASN A 272 17.63 -29.97 9.14
N ALA A 273 18.41 -30.83 8.48
CA ALA A 273 18.80 -30.65 7.08
C ALA A 273 18.55 -31.94 6.28
N THR A 274 17.77 -31.81 5.21
CA THR A 274 17.57 -32.78 4.12
C THR A 274 17.42 -31.91 2.86
N PHE A 275 18.44 -31.73 2.02
CA PHE A 275 18.79 -32.59 0.86
C PHE A 275 17.56 -32.96 0.00
N ASP A 276 17.54 -32.75 -1.32
CA ASP A 276 18.68 -32.71 -2.25
C ASP A 276 18.48 -31.75 -3.46
N GLY A 277 19.55 -31.47 -4.22
CA GLY A 277 19.47 -31.12 -5.64
C GLY A 277 19.20 -29.66 -6.05
N ASP A 278 20.12 -28.71 -5.81
CA ASP A 278 20.39 -27.65 -6.81
C ASP A 278 21.68 -26.83 -6.55
N SER A 279 22.59 -26.79 -7.53
CA SER A 279 23.83 -26.00 -7.47
C SER A 279 23.63 -24.54 -7.87
N LYS A 280 22.66 -23.85 -7.26
CA LYS A 280 22.35 -22.45 -7.59
C LYS A 280 23.41 -21.50 -7.06
N SER A 281 24.06 -20.79 -7.99
CA SER A 281 24.96 -19.68 -7.71
C SER A 281 24.18 -18.51 -7.09
N LYS A 282 24.72 -17.91 -6.02
CA LYS A 282 24.16 -16.67 -5.46
C LYS A 282 24.73 -15.44 -6.16
N LEU A 283 23.87 -14.45 -6.40
CA LEU A 283 24.23 -13.16 -6.98
C LEU A 283 24.38 -12.12 -5.88
N TYR A 284 25.48 -11.37 -5.94
CA TYR A 284 25.73 -10.24 -5.06
C TYR A 284 26.09 -9.03 -5.91
N LEU A 285 25.43 -7.89 -5.67
CA LEU A 285 25.79 -6.60 -6.24
C LEU A 285 26.59 -5.83 -5.20
N LYS A 286 27.89 -5.68 -5.42
CA LYS A 286 28.74 -4.83 -4.59
C LYS A 286 28.57 -3.38 -5.05
N LEU A 287 27.92 -2.58 -4.22
CA LEU A 287 27.61 -1.19 -4.52
C LEU A 287 28.88 -0.35 -4.47
N SER A 288 29.04 0.56 -5.44
CA SER A 288 30.19 1.48 -5.52
C SER A 288 30.20 2.56 -4.43
N ARG A 289 29.06 2.77 -3.76
CA ARG A 289 28.86 3.75 -2.68
C ARG A 289 28.08 3.08 -1.54
N LYS A 290 28.33 3.52 -0.31
CA LYS A 290 27.59 3.08 0.89
C LYS A 290 26.68 4.20 1.35
N GLU A 291 25.37 4.02 1.17
CA GLU A 291 24.36 4.96 1.67
C GLU A 291 23.84 4.52 3.05
N HIS A 292 22.98 5.32 3.66
CA HIS A 292 22.35 4.95 4.94
C HIS A 292 21.52 3.67 4.76
N SER A 293 21.60 2.73 5.71
CA SER A 293 20.90 1.44 5.62
C SER A 293 19.38 1.56 5.46
N SER A 294 18.79 2.67 5.91
CA SER A 294 17.37 3.01 5.73
C SER A 294 16.96 3.30 4.27
N MET A 295 17.90 3.42 3.32
CA MET A 295 17.60 3.59 1.90
C MET A 295 17.22 2.27 1.22
N TYR A 296 17.46 1.13 1.87
CA TYR A 296 17.29 -0.20 1.30
C TYR A 296 16.30 -1.03 2.10
N SER A 297 15.59 -1.91 1.41
CA SER A 297 14.63 -2.85 2.00
C SER A 297 14.67 -4.20 1.27
N ARG A 298 14.16 -5.23 1.94
CA ARG A 298 13.94 -6.52 1.30
C ARG A 298 12.89 -6.36 0.19
N ASP A 299 13.06 -7.12 -0.89
CA ASP A 299 12.21 -7.08 -2.09
C ASP A 299 12.19 -5.70 -2.79
N ASP A 300 13.23 -4.86 -2.57
CA ASP A 300 13.57 -3.75 -3.44
C ASP A 300 13.78 -4.23 -4.87
N LEU A 301 13.19 -3.56 -5.85
CA LEU A 301 13.25 -3.89 -7.27
C LEU A 301 14.44 -3.19 -7.93
N TRP A 302 15.34 -3.99 -8.50
CA TRP A 302 16.56 -3.55 -9.16
C TRP A 302 16.53 -3.86 -10.64
N VAL A 303 16.99 -2.90 -11.43
CA VAL A 303 17.32 -3.09 -12.85
C VAL A 303 18.83 -2.98 -12.96
N VAL A 304 19.49 -4.03 -13.46
CA VAL A 304 20.96 -4.12 -13.53
C VAL A 304 21.38 -4.29 -14.98
N SER A 305 22.25 -3.41 -15.46
CA SER A 305 22.69 -3.37 -16.86
C SER A 305 24.20 -3.29 -17.00
N LYS A 306 24.73 -3.77 -18.13
CA LYS A 306 26.12 -3.51 -18.54
C LYS A 306 26.31 -2.10 -19.12
N THR A 307 25.23 -1.41 -19.50
CA THR A 307 25.28 -0.08 -20.14
C THR A 307 24.50 0.95 -19.34
N LEU A 308 24.98 2.20 -19.32
CA LEU A 308 24.31 3.33 -18.64
C LEU A 308 22.93 3.67 -19.23
N ASN A 309 22.67 3.24 -20.47
CA ASN A 309 21.41 3.46 -21.18
C ASN A 309 20.39 2.31 -20.99
N PHE A 310 20.74 1.27 -20.22
CA PHE A 310 19.84 0.15 -19.88
C PHE A 310 19.21 -0.54 -21.10
N GLU A 311 20.05 -0.90 -22.07
CA GLU A 311 19.63 -1.63 -23.28
C GLU A 311 19.02 -2.99 -22.92
N SER A 312 17.94 -3.37 -23.58
CA SER A 312 17.14 -4.55 -23.25
C SER A 312 17.90 -5.87 -23.28
N LEU A 313 18.87 -6.05 -24.19
CA LEU A 313 19.69 -7.25 -24.30
C LEU A 313 20.79 -7.36 -23.23
N ASN A 314 21.16 -6.23 -22.62
CA ASN A 314 22.24 -6.11 -21.64
C ASN A 314 21.72 -5.86 -20.23
N THR A 315 20.43 -6.07 -19.97
CA THR A 315 19.74 -5.68 -18.74
C THR A 315 18.95 -6.86 -18.15
N PHE A 316 19.02 -7.04 -16.83
CA PHE A 316 18.17 -7.97 -16.07
C PHE A 316 17.46 -7.28 -14.92
N ILE A 317 16.35 -7.87 -14.48
CA ILE A 317 15.52 -7.40 -13.37
C ILE A 317 15.68 -8.39 -12.21
N ALA A 318 15.91 -7.88 -11.01
CA ALA A 318 16.09 -8.67 -9.79
C ALA A 318 15.45 -7.97 -8.58
N CYS A 319 15.28 -8.69 -7.46
CA CYS A 319 14.94 -8.07 -6.18
C CYS A 319 15.97 -8.35 -5.08
N SER A 320 16.03 -7.49 -4.06
CA SER A 320 16.90 -7.70 -2.89
C SER A 320 16.41 -8.84 -2.00
N ALA A 321 17.28 -9.81 -1.72
CA ALA A 321 16.96 -10.93 -0.82
C ALA A 321 16.83 -10.51 0.66
N PHE A 322 17.56 -9.47 1.07
CA PHE A 322 17.69 -8.99 2.45
C PHE A 322 17.54 -7.47 2.55
N PHE A 323 17.38 -6.98 3.77
CA PHE A 323 17.36 -5.54 4.05
C PHE A 323 18.76 -4.95 3.95
N GLY A 324 19.04 -4.31 2.81
CA GLY A 324 20.25 -3.54 2.58
C GLY A 324 21.55 -4.33 2.37
N PRO A 325 22.66 -3.61 2.17
CA PRO A 325 23.95 -4.20 1.88
C PRO A 325 24.62 -4.78 3.13
N SER A 326 25.43 -5.81 2.92
CA SER A 326 26.30 -6.42 3.92
C SER A 326 27.36 -5.44 4.48
N SER A 327 28.13 -5.90 5.47
CA SER A 327 29.32 -5.19 5.94
C SER A 327 30.36 -4.93 4.83
N SER A 328 30.44 -5.79 3.80
CA SER A 328 31.26 -5.64 2.59
C SER A 328 30.63 -4.77 1.49
N ASN A 329 29.50 -4.11 1.78
CA ASN A 329 28.71 -3.29 0.85
C ASN A 329 28.07 -4.09 -0.31
N GLU A 330 27.72 -5.35 -0.06
CA GLU A 330 27.15 -6.28 -1.05
C GLU A 330 25.65 -6.52 -0.79
N VAL A 331 24.81 -6.32 -1.79
CA VAL A 331 23.37 -6.65 -1.78
C VAL A 331 23.18 -8.01 -2.44
N GLU A 332 22.58 -8.99 -1.75
CA GLU A 332 22.21 -10.27 -2.38
C GLU A 332 20.96 -10.07 -3.27
N LEU A 333 21.05 -10.48 -4.54
CA LEU A 333 20.02 -10.32 -5.56
C LEU A 333 19.37 -11.67 -5.92
N LEU A 334 18.04 -11.65 -6.06
CA LEU A 334 17.23 -12.74 -6.60
C LEU A 334 16.75 -12.34 -8.00
N PRO A 335 17.21 -13.00 -9.08
CA PRO A 335 16.83 -12.61 -10.44
C PRO A 335 15.36 -12.94 -10.70
N LEU A 336 14.63 -11.98 -11.27
CA LEU A 336 13.22 -12.11 -11.65
C LEU A 336 13.06 -12.34 -13.17
N LYS A 337 13.85 -11.64 -14.00
CA LYS A 337 13.86 -11.82 -15.47
C LYS A 337 15.20 -11.39 -16.09
N GLY A 338 15.60 -12.01 -17.20
CA GLY A 338 16.71 -11.57 -18.05
C GLY A 338 18.11 -12.01 -17.57
N TYR A 339 18.20 -12.66 -16.42
CA TYR A 339 19.45 -13.25 -15.94
C TYR A 339 19.66 -14.64 -16.53
N TYR A 340 20.72 -14.79 -17.33
CA TYR A 340 21.23 -16.07 -17.83
C TYR A 340 22.71 -16.17 -17.46
N SER A 341 23.13 -17.26 -16.81
CA SER A 341 24.51 -17.43 -16.30
C SER A 341 25.57 -17.36 -17.39
N SER A 342 25.23 -17.72 -18.64
CA SER A 342 26.09 -17.57 -19.82
C SER A 342 26.45 -16.11 -20.14
N ASN A 343 25.56 -15.16 -19.82
CA ASN A 343 25.69 -13.76 -20.19
C ASN A 343 26.25 -12.89 -19.04
N TRP A 344 26.31 -13.45 -17.83
CA TRP A 344 26.58 -12.72 -16.59
C TRP A 344 27.64 -13.45 -15.73
N CYS A 345 28.89 -13.35 -16.15
CA CYS A 345 30.04 -13.85 -15.39
C CYS A 345 30.25 -13.08 -14.07
N SER A 346 30.99 -13.68 -13.15
CA SER A 346 31.42 -13.03 -11.91
C SER A 346 32.42 -11.90 -12.16
N ASN A 347 32.40 -10.87 -11.30
CA ASN A 347 33.26 -9.69 -11.32
C ASN A 347 33.09 -8.76 -12.54
N ILE A 348 31.91 -8.78 -13.19
CA ILE A 348 31.56 -7.81 -14.25
C ILE A 348 31.21 -6.45 -13.62
N ILE A 349 31.68 -5.37 -14.23
CA ILE A 349 31.26 -4.00 -13.91
C ILE A 349 29.87 -3.75 -14.50
N VAL A 350 28.93 -3.29 -13.67
CA VAL A 350 27.52 -3.06 -14.01
C VAL A 350 27.03 -1.73 -13.45
N HIS A 351 25.95 -1.22 -14.02
CA HIS A 351 25.18 -0.09 -13.52
C HIS A 351 23.85 -0.62 -12.98
N ALA A 352 23.44 -0.15 -11.81
CA ALA A 352 22.24 -0.64 -11.13
C ALA A 352 21.31 0.52 -10.77
N LEU A 353 20.04 0.38 -11.12
CA LEU A 353 18.97 1.32 -10.81
C LEU A 353 18.06 0.70 -9.75
N LEU A 354 17.90 1.38 -8.63
CA LEU A 354 16.90 1.06 -7.62
C LEU A 354 15.58 1.73 -8.01
N VAL A 355 14.56 0.94 -8.33
CA VAL A 355 13.30 1.39 -8.94
C VAL A 355 12.26 1.77 -7.88
N CYS A 356 11.89 0.80 -7.04
CA CYS A 356 10.90 0.94 -5.97
C CYS A 356 11.06 -0.23 -4.98
N ASN A 357 10.41 -0.15 -3.81
CA ASN A 357 10.20 -1.34 -2.99
C ASN A 357 8.96 -2.07 -3.49
N ALA A 358 9.11 -3.30 -3.98
CA ALA A 358 8.03 -4.12 -4.54
C ALA A 358 7.59 -5.24 -3.58
N SER A 359 7.77 -5.04 -2.27
CA SER A 359 7.58 -6.10 -1.27
C SER A 359 6.13 -6.55 -1.16
N THR A 360 5.17 -5.64 -1.27
CA THR A 360 3.73 -5.94 -1.23
C THR A 360 3.32 -6.80 -2.42
N GLU A 361 3.71 -6.39 -3.63
CA GLU A 361 3.34 -6.98 -4.91
C GLU A 361 3.97 -8.38 -5.07
N LEU A 362 5.28 -8.49 -4.80
CA LEU A 362 6.00 -9.76 -4.88
C LEU A 362 5.54 -10.75 -3.80
N THR A 363 5.17 -10.27 -2.61
CA THR A 363 4.57 -11.10 -1.56
C THR A 363 3.18 -11.57 -1.95
N ALA A 364 2.33 -10.68 -2.49
CA ALA A 364 0.99 -11.05 -2.95
C ALA A 364 1.06 -12.08 -4.10
N LEU A 365 1.98 -11.91 -5.05
CA LEU A 365 2.25 -12.89 -6.12
C LEU A 365 2.66 -14.26 -5.57
N ARG A 366 3.57 -14.31 -4.58
CA ARG A 366 3.95 -15.56 -3.90
C ARG A 366 2.74 -16.18 -3.21
N ASN A 367 1.97 -15.38 -2.46
CA ASN A 367 0.80 -15.82 -1.71
C ASN A 367 -0.31 -16.42 -2.60
N ILE A 368 -0.64 -15.75 -3.71
CA ILE A 368 -1.61 -16.23 -4.71
C ILE A 368 -1.13 -17.54 -5.34
N LYS A 369 0.16 -17.66 -5.64
CA LYS A 369 0.73 -18.90 -6.20
C LYS A 369 0.68 -20.06 -5.21
N GLU A 370 1.16 -19.85 -3.99
CA GLU A 370 1.32 -20.88 -2.94
C GLU A 370 0.00 -21.28 -2.27
N TYR A 371 -0.79 -20.31 -1.77
CA TYR A 371 -1.87 -20.60 -0.81
C TYR A 371 -3.29 -20.46 -1.37
N PHE A 372 -3.49 -19.83 -2.53
CA PHE A 372 -4.83 -19.74 -3.14
C PHE A 372 -5.15 -21.03 -3.92
N SER A 373 -5.52 -22.11 -3.24
CA SER A 373 -5.88 -23.39 -3.89
C SER A 373 -7.08 -24.06 -3.20
N PRO A 374 -7.85 -24.91 -3.89
CA PRO A 374 -8.95 -25.66 -3.27
C PRO A 374 -8.51 -26.57 -2.12
N ALA A 375 -7.25 -27.01 -2.09
CA ALA A 375 -6.70 -27.83 -1.01
C ALA A 375 -6.27 -27.02 0.23
N THR A 376 -6.09 -25.70 0.10
CA THR A 376 -5.50 -24.83 1.13
C THR A 376 -6.43 -23.71 1.60
N LEU A 377 -7.51 -23.41 0.87
CA LEU A 377 -8.43 -22.31 1.19
C LEU A 377 -9.90 -22.76 1.11
N PRO A 378 -10.54 -23.08 2.25
CA PRO A 378 -11.95 -23.48 2.32
C PRO A 378 -12.93 -22.44 1.71
N LEU A 379 -12.63 -21.15 1.91
CA LEU A 379 -13.44 -20.04 1.38
C LEU A 379 -13.43 -19.89 -0.14
N ILE A 380 -12.58 -20.60 -0.88
CA ILE A 380 -12.30 -20.33 -2.30
C ILE A 380 -13.58 -20.30 -3.17
N LYS A 381 -14.56 -21.17 -2.89
CA LYS A 381 -15.82 -21.22 -3.65
C LYS A 381 -16.63 -19.92 -3.54
N TYR A 382 -16.66 -19.30 -2.36
CA TYR A 382 -17.39 -18.06 -2.06
C TYR A 382 -16.65 -16.80 -2.50
N LEU A 383 -15.33 -16.88 -2.72
CA LEU A 383 -14.52 -15.79 -3.29
C LEU A 383 -14.62 -15.75 -4.82
N LEU A 384 -14.78 -16.90 -5.48
CA LEU A 384 -14.84 -17.02 -6.94
C LEU A 384 -16.23 -16.68 -7.50
N LYS A 385 -17.31 -17.18 -6.89
CA LYS A 385 -18.69 -16.96 -7.35
C LYS A 385 -19.68 -17.02 -6.18
N MET A 386 -20.81 -16.33 -6.29
CA MET A 386 -21.91 -16.58 -5.36
C MET A 386 -22.53 -17.97 -5.59
N PRO A 387 -22.87 -18.72 -4.51
CA PRO A 387 -23.75 -19.87 -4.62
C PRO A 387 -25.12 -19.43 -5.15
N VAL A 388 -25.61 -20.10 -6.19
CA VAL A 388 -26.92 -19.79 -6.77
C VAL A 388 -28.01 -20.23 -5.79
N SER A 389 -28.86 -19.28 -5.38
CA SER A 389 -30.12 -19.59 -4.69
C SER A 389 -30.97 -20.48 -5.59
N VAL A 390 -31.44 -21.62 -5.06
CA VAL A 390 -32.42 -22.46 -5.76
C VAL A 390 -33.79 -21.77 -5.68
N LYS A 391 -34.00 -20.75 -6.51
CA LYS A 391 -35.34 -20.31 -6.87
C LYS A 391 -35.97 -21.40 -7.72
N HIS A 392 -37.16 -21.86 -7.33
CA HIS A 392 -37.83 -23.03 -7.92
C HIS A 392 -37.84 -23.01 -9.45
N ALA A 393 -37.08 -23.92 -10.06
CA ALA A 393 -37.13 -24.17 -11.48
C ALA A 393 -38.37 -25.02 -11.81
N HIS A 394 -39.53 -24.37 -11.98
CA HIS A 394 -40.64 -24.95 -12.71
C HIS A 394 -40.38 -24.89 -14.22
N ASP A 395 -39.31 -25.56 -14.66
CA ASP A 395 -39.07 -25.86 -16.07
C ASP A 395 -38.88 -27.36 -16.25
N ARG A 396 -39.65 -27.94 -17.16
CA ARG A 396 -39.75 -29.40 -17.35
C ARG A 396 -38.43 -29.94 -17.90
N VAL A 397 -37.68 -30.65 -17.05
CA VAL A 397 -36.41 -31.27 -17.42
C VAL A 397 -36.59 -32.29 -18.53
N ASN A 398 -36.14 -31.93 -19.73
CA ASN A 398 -36.06 -32.84 -20.86
C ASN A 398 -34.86 -33.80 -20.64
N LYS A 399 -35.14 -35.05 -20.30
CA LYS A 399 -34.11 -36.06 -19.99
C LYS A 399 -33.31 -36.44 -21.25
N ARG A 400 -32.06 -35.97 -21.34
CA ARG A 400 -30.85 -36.66 -21.89
C ARG A 400 -29.78 -35.64 -22.29
N LYS A 401 -28.92 -35.24 -21.34
CA LYS A 401 -27.56 -34.79 -21.64
C LYS A 401 -26.58 -35.45 -20.66
N PHE A 402 -25.40 -35.75 -21.19
CA PHE A 402 -24.30 -36.46 -20.55
C PHE A 402 -23.89 -35.80 -19.22
N ILE A 403 -23.77 -36.60 -18.17
CA ILE A 403 -23.27 -36.17 -16.85
C ILE A 403 -21.78 -36.52 -16.80
N PRO A 404 -20.86 -35.54 -16.76
CA PRO A 404 -19.45 -35.82 -16.52
C PRO A 404 -19.26 -36.40 -15.12
N PRO A 405 -18.27 -37.29 -14.89
CA PRO A 405 -18.01 -37.82 -13.54
C PRO A 405 -17.71 -36.65 -12.59
N ALA A 406 -18.55 -36.51 -11.57
CA ALA A 406 -18.45 -35.40 -10.65
C ALA A 406 -17.09 -35.39 -9.96
N LEU A 407 -16.47 -34.21 -9.88
CA LEU A 407 -15.43 -33.92 -8.90
C LEU A 407 -16.07 -34.01 -7.52
N ASN A 408 -16.14 -35.23 -6.99
CA ASN A 408 -16.71 -35.54 -5.69
C ASN A 408 -15.70 -35.19 -4.60
N THR A 409 -15.27 -33.93 -4.60
CA THR A 409 -14.50 -33.33 -3.52
C THR A 409 -15.41 -33.35 -2.31
N LYS A 410 -15.21 -34.32 -1.40
CA LYS A 410 -15.88 -34.34 -0.10
C LYS A 410 -15.78 -32.94 0.48
N CYS A 411 -16.92 -32.26 0.61
CA CYS A 411 -16.94 -30.94 1.23
C CYS A 411 -16.59 -31.21 2.70
N THR A 412 -15.38 -30.83 3.12
CA THR A 412 -15.05 -30.75 4.54
C THR A 412 -16.12 -29.86 5.14
N MET A 413 -17.01 -30.46 5.95
CA MET A 413 -18.12 -29.75 6.59
C MET A 413 -17.52 -28.53 7.29
N MET A 414 -18.02 -27.33 6.98
CA MET A 414 -17.60 -26.14 7.70
C MET A 414 -18.21 -26.23 9.09
N CYS A 415 -17.44 -26.82 10.01
CA CYS A 415 -17.85 -27.13 11.36
C CYS A 415 -18.23 -25.82 12.08
N GLY A 416 -19.52 -25.66 12.35
CA GLY A 416 -19.97 -24.64 13.30
C GLY A 416 -19.59 -25.03 14.71
N LEU A 417 -19.49 -24.03 15.59
CA LEU A 417 -18.92 -24.20 16.94
C LEU A 417 -19.88 -24.86 17.93
N LEU A 418 -21.13 -24.40 17.94
CA LEU A 418 -22.19 -24.78 18.88
C LEU A 418 -23.55 -24.60 18.21
N SER A 419 -24.61 -25.14 18.83
CA SER A 419 -25.97 -25.01 18.30
C SER A 419 -26.37 -23.55 18.04
N PRO A 420 -27.28 -23.27 17.09
CA PRO A 420 -27.70 -21.91 16.78
C PRO A 420 -28.30 -21.19 17.97
N GLU A 421 -29.02 -21.91 18.83
CA GLU A 421 -29.66 -21.36 20.03
C GLU A 421 -28.65 -20.83 21.05
N VAL A 422 -27.61 -21.61 21.37
CA VAL A 422 -26.54 -21.21 22.31
C VAL A 422 -25.73 -20.06 21.73
N THR A 423 -25.38 -20.15 20.45
CA THR A 423 -24.59 -19.13 19.74
C THR A 423 -25.32 -17.80 19.66
N LEU A 424 -26.63 -17.81 19.35
CA LEU A 424 -27.48 -16.60 19.35
C LEU A 424 -27.82 -16.11 20.76
N GLY A 425 -27.93 -16.99 21.75
CA GLY A 425 -28.10 -16.63 23.16
C GLY A 425 -26.91 -15.82 23.68
N LEU A 426 -25.69 -16.27 23.40
CA LEU A 426 -24.47 -15.54 23.71
C LEU A 426 -24.42 -14.19 22.97
N ALA A 427 -24.77 -14.14 21.69
CA ALA A 427 -24.81 -12.90 20.93
C ALA A 427 -25.80 -11.87 21.52
N ARG A 428 -27.00 -12.31 21.92
CA ARG A 428 -28.00 -11.45 22.58
C ARG A 428 -27.50 -10.92 23.92
N LYS A 429 -26.81 -11.75 24.72
CA LYS A 429 -26.16 -11.32 25.97
C LYS A 429 -25.14 -10.21 25.69
N MET A 430 -24.28 -10.39 24.68
CA MET A 430 -23.29 -9.36 24.29
C MET A 430 -23.95 -8.05 23.82
N ILE A 431 -25.02 -8.13 23.02
CA ILE A 431 -25.80 -6.95 22.57
C ILE A 431 -26.30 -6.14 23.77
N GLN A 432 -26.86 -6.81 24.78
CA GLN A 432 -27.36 -6.17 26.00
C GLN A 432 -26.22 -5.61 26.88
N THR A 433 -25.15 -6.39 27.10
CA THR A 433 -24.01 -5.99 27.94
C THR A 433 -23.26 -4.78 27.38
N PHE A 434 -23.07 -4.71 26.06
CA PHE A 434 -22.32 -3.63 25.39
C PHE A 434 -23.22 -2.58 24.73
N GLN A 435 -24.54 -2.61 25.00
CA GLN A 435 -25.53 -1.64 24.50
C GLN A 435 -25.42 -1.36 22.99
N LEU A 436 -25.26 -2.42 22.19
CA LEU A 436 -25.12 -2.29 20.75
C LEU A 436 -26.40 -1.75 20.11
N ASN A 437 -26.27 -0.80 19.18
CA ASN A 437 -27.42 -0.29 18.42
C ASN A 437 -27.99 -1.34 17.46
N THR A 438 -29.13 -1.05 16.82
CA THR A 438 -29.84 -2.00 15.93
C THR A 438 -28.96 -2.56 14.81
N ASP A 439 -28.12 -1.73 14.20
CA ASP A 439 -27.32 -2.10 13.03
C ASP A 439 -26.09 -2.92 13.48
N GLN A 440 -25.47 -2.53 14.59
CA GLN A 440 -24.38 -3.25 15.25
C GLN A 440 -24.85 -4.61 15.80
N ALA A 441 -26.04 -4.68 16.39
CA ALA A 441 -26.68 -5.91 16.84
C ALA A 441 -26.97 -6.85 15.66
N THR A 442 -27.47 -6.31 14.54
CA THR A 442 -27.69 -7.07 13.30
C THR A 442 -26.37 -7.66 12.77
N ALA A 443 -25.29 -6.88 12.76
CA ALA A 443 -23.97 -7.36 12.36
C ALA A 443 -23.45 -8.49 13.26
N LEU A 444 -23.60 -8.36 14.60
CA LEU A 444 -23.19 -9.40 15.53
C LEU A 444 -24.06 -10.67 15.41
N ILE A 445 -25.37 -10.53 15.17
CA ILE A 445 -26.27 -11.67 14.91
C ILE A 445 -25.88 -12.40 13.62
N GLN A 446 -25.57 -11.68 12.54
CA GLN A 446 -25.11 -12.32 11.30
C GLN A 446 -23.77 -13.05 11.47
N ILE A 447 -22.85 -12.50 12.27
CA ILE A 447 -21.61 -13.19 12.65
C ILE A 447 -21.91 -14.43 13.52
N ALA A 448 -22.85 -14.34 14.47
CA ALA A 448 -23.26 -15.48 15.27
C ALA A 448 -23.87 -16.61 14.41
N GLN A 449 -24.77 -16.28 13.47
CA GLN A 449 -25.29 -17.22 12.48
C GLN A 449 -24.19 -17.83 11.62
N MET A 450 -23.20 -17.03 11.19
CA MET A 450 -22.05 -17.51 10.43
C MET A 450 -21.20 -18.53 11.22
N MET A 451 -21.18 -18.48 12.55
CA MET A 451 -20.37 -19.35 13.41
C MET A 451 -21.13 -20.57 13.96
N ALA A 452 -22.47 -20.57 13.93
CA ALA A 452 -23.31 -21.65 14.45
C ALA A 452 -23.17 -22.97 13.65
N SER A 453 -23.43 -24.10 14.32
CA SER A 453 -23.57 -25.41 13.65
C SER A 453 -24.98 -25.55 13.07
N HIS A 454 -25.05 -25.87 11.77
CA HIS A 454 -26.28 -26.28 11.13
C HIS A 454 -26.36 -27.80 11.13
N GLU A 455 -27.07 -28.35 12.11
CA GLU A 455 -27.65 -29.69 11.98
C GLU A 455 -28.84 -29.63 10.99
N ASN A 456 -29.28 -30.79 10.49
CA ASN A 456 -30.26 -30.89 9.39
C ASN A 456 -31.71 -30.61 9.84
N ASP A 457 -31.97 -29.45 10.45
CA ASP A 457 -33.32 -29.02 10.80
C ASP A 457 -34.07 -28.47 9.58
N ALA A 458 -35.02 -29.28 9.07
CA ALA A 458 -35.86 -28.99 7.92
C ALA A 458 -36.90 -27.87 8.12
N GLN A 459 -36.72 -27.01 9.14
CA GLN A 459 -37.64 -25.90 9.48
C GLN A 459 -37.02 -24.50 9.31
N MET A 460 -35.72 -24.39 9.00
CA MET A 460 -35.00 -23.12 8.81
C MET A 460 -34.63 -22.82 7.35
N GLU A 461 -35.43 -23.27 6.37
CA GLU A 461 -35.09 -23.23 4.93
C GLU A 461 -34.89 -21.82 4.31
N ASN A 462 -35.21 -20.73 5.02
CA ASN A 462 -35.24 -19.37 4.46
C ASN A 462 -34.02 -18.46 4.76
N GLN A 463 -33.00 -18.90 5.50
CA GLN A 463 -31.78 -18.10 5.73
C GLN A 463 -30.50 -18.88 5.42
N GLN A 464 -30.03 -18.77 4.18
CA GLN A 464 -28.78 -19.37 3.72
C GLN A 464 -27.57 -18.61 4.31
N THR A 465 -26.89 -19.19 5.30
CA THR A 465 -25.73 -18.59 5.96
C THR A 465 -24.46 -18.70 5.12
N PHE A 466 -23.81 -17.58 4.82
CA PHE A 466 -22.52 -17.56 4.13
C PHE A 466 -21.36 -17.43 5.13
N PRO A 467 -20.19 -18.05 4.88
CA PRO A 467 -19.00 -17.90 5.72
C PRO A 467 -18.23 -16.59 5.48
N ILE A 468 -18.87 -15.63 4.81
CA ILE A 468 -18.37 -14.28 4.59
C ILE A 468 -19.45 -13.31 5.08
N THR A 469 -19.10 -12.45 6.02
CA THR A 469 -19.95 -11.33 6.46
C THR A 469 -19.30 -10.01 6.06
N ILE A 470 -20.06 -9.13 5.42
CA ILE A 470 -19.60 -7.79 5.03
C ILE A 470 -20.31 -6.77 5.91
N ILE A 471 -19.57 -5.79 6.44
CA ILE A 471 -20.08 -4.70 7.27
C ILE A 471 -19.64 -3.39 6.62
N HIS A 472 -20.61 -2.68 6.02
CA HIS A 472 -20.45 -1.31 5.55
C HIS A 472 -20.66 -0.38 6.75
N GLY A 473 -19.58 0.02 7.41
CA GLY A 473 -19.65 0.96 8.52
C GLY A 473 -19.18 2.34 8.08
N VAL A 474 -20.01 3.37 8.25
CA VAL A 474 -19.63 4.74 7.84
C VAL A 474 -18.58 5.37 8.77
N PHE A 475 -18.21 6.63 8.52
CA PHE A 475 -17.40 7.42 9.45
C PHE A 475 -18.08 7.49 10.83
N GLY A 476 -17.32 7.35 11.93
CA GLY A 476 -17.88 7.46 13.28
C GLY A 476 -18.87 6.36 13.71
N ALA A 477 -19.17 5.36 12.88
CA ALA A 477 -20.20 4.33 13.17
C ALA A 477 -19.83 3.26 14.22
N GLY A 478 -18.78 3.50 15.02
CA GLY A 478 -18.31 2.54 16.02
C GLY A 478 -17.67 1.26 15.46
N LYS A 479 -17.21 1.24 14.20
CA LYS A 479 -16.59 0.06 13.54
C LYS A 479 -15.63 -0.73 14.44
N SER A 480 -14.58 -0.08 14.95
CA SER A 480 -13.56 -0.75 15.76
C SER A 480 -14.07 -1.17 17.15
N TYR A 481 -15.09 -0.48 17.70
CA TYR A 481 -15.76 -0.88 18.95
C TYR A 481 -16.60 -2.14 18.74
N LEU A 482 -17.41 -2.18 17.68
CA LEU A 482 -18.14 -3.39 17.27
C LEU A 482 -17.17 -4.56 17.04
N LEU A 483 -16.03 -4.33 16.38
CA LEU A 483 -15.02 -5.37 16.20
C LEU A 483 -14.42 -5.86 17.52
N SER A 484 -14.22 -4.99 18.50
CA SER A 484 -13.75 -5.39 19.85
C SER A 484 -14.79 -6.29 20.54
N VAL A 485 -16.09 -5.93 20.47
CA VAL A 485 -17.18 -6.76 21.01
C VAL A 485 -17.34 -8.08 20.26
N VAL A 486 -17.19 -8.09 18.93
CA VAL A 486 -17.16 -9.30 18.09
C VAL A 486 -16.01 -10.22 18.49
N VAL A 487 -14.82 -9.68 18.78
CA VAL A 487 -13.68 -10.47 19.25
C VAL A 487 -13.99 -11.12 20.61
N LEU A 488 -14.54 -10.37 21.58
CA LEU A 488 -14.96 -10.93 22.88
C LEU A 488 -16.02 -12.04 22.72
N PHE A 489 -16.99 -11.84 21.84
CA PHE A 489 -18.00 -12.84 21.50
C PHE A 489 -17.36 -14.11 20.94
N LEU A 490 -16.44 -13.97 19.98
CA LEU A 490 -15.75 -15.11 19.36
C LEU A 490 -14.86 -15.85 20.37
N VAL A 491 -14.15 -15.16 21.26
CA VAL A 491 -13.31 -15.80 22.30
C VAL A 491 -14.17 -16.63 23.25
N GLN A 492 -15.26 -16.07 23.79
CA GLN A 492 -16.19 -16.81 24.66
C GLN A 492 -16.83 -17.99 23.92
N LEU A 493 -17.16 -17.83 22.64
CA LEU A 493 -17.70 -18.92 21.81
C LEU A 493 -16.67 -20.05 21.58
N PHE A 494 -15.38 -19.71 21.41
CA PHE A 494 -14.30 -20.70 21.30
C PHE A 494 -14.09 -21.45 22.62
N GLU A 495 -14.12 -20.75 23.75
CA GLU A 495 -14.04 -21.34 25.10
C GLU A 495 -15.18 -22.33 25.35
N SER A 496 -16.43 -21.91 25.12
CA SER A 496 -17.61 -22.78 25.29
C SER A 496 -17.63 -24.00 24.35
N SER A 497 -17.01 -23.93 23.16
CA SER A 497 -16.88 -25.07 22.25
C SER A 497 -15.77 -26.04 22.69
N GLU A 498 -14.64 -25.52 23.17
CA GLU A 498 -13.52 -26.33 23.68
C GLU A 498 -13.90 -27.11 24.97
N GLU A 499 -14.78 -26.54 25.81
CA GLU A 499 -15.38 -27.23 26.96
C GLU A 499 -16.36 -28.35 26.55
N ALA A 500 -17.11 -28.17 25.45
CA ALA A 500 -18.18 -29.07 25.03
C ALA A 500 -17.73 -30.30 24.22
N GLU A 501 -16.77 -30.13 23.29
CA GLU A 501 -16.37 -31.19 22.35
C GLU A 501 -15.05 -31.90 22.74
N GLY A 502 -14.40 -31.47 23.82
CA GLY A 502 -13.05 -31.91 24.18
C GLY A 502 -11.99 -31.41 23.19
N SER A 503 -10.76 -31.93 23.29
CA SER A 503 -9.62 -31.40 22.55
C SER A 503 -9.69 -31.67 21.05
N LYS A 504 -10.24 -30.72 20.28
CA LYS A 504 -10.14 -30.69 18.80
C LYS A 504 -8.65 -30.72 18.37
N PRO A 505 -8.33 -31.34 17.20
CA PRO A 505 -6.94 -31.42 16.70
C PRO A 505 -6.34 -30.07 16.27
N SER A 506 -7.14 -29.00 16.22
CA SER A 506 -6.66 -27.62 16.08
C SER A 506 -7.57 -26.65 16.84
N PRO A 507 -7.04 -25.79 17.73
CA PRO A 507 -7.83 -24.81 18.47
C PRO A 507 -8.30 -23.66 17.56
N TRP A 508 -9.40 -23.03 17.94
CA TRP A 508 -9.91 -21.87 17.21
C TRP A 508 -9.04 -20.64 17.48
N LYS A 509 -8.69 -19.92 16.40
CA LYS A 509 -7.88 -18.70 16.46
C LYS A 509 -8.40 -17.64 15.51
N LEU A 510 -8.32 -16.40 15.96
CA LEU A 510 -8.78 -15.20 15.28
C LEU A 510 -7.61 -14.31 14.89
N LEU A 511 -7.53 -13.93 13.61
CA LEU A 511 -6.61 -12.91 13.11
C LEU A 511 -7.37 -11.62 12.79
N ILE A 512 -6.99 -10.54 13.47
CA ILE A 512 -7.41 -9.18 13.14
C ILE A 512 -6.35 -8.58 12.22
N ALA A 513 -6.73 -8.19 11.01
CA ALA A 513 -5.80 -7.64 10.02
C ALA A 513 -6.31 -6.39 9.29
N SER A 514 -5.37 -5.57 8.83
CA SER A 514 -5.61 -4.37 8.01
C SER A 514 -4.34 -4.00 7.24
N SER A 515 -4.44 -3.04 6.32
CA SER A 515 -3.26 -2.43 5.67
C SER A 515 -2.47 -1.53 6.62
N THR A 516 -3.15 -0.84 7.54
CA THR A 516 -2.53 0.17 8.44
C THR A 516 -2.30 -0.38 9.84
N ASN A 517 -1.23 0.09 10.52
CA ASN A 517 -1.01 -0.25 11.91
C ASN A 517 -2.08 0.36 12.82
N VAL A 518 -2.54 1.58 12.50
CA VAL A 518 -3.50 2.33 13.30
C VAL A 518 -4.87 1.64 13.36
N ALA A 519 -5.34 1.03 12.27
CA ALA A 519 -6.60 0.27 12.28
C ALA A 519 -6.52 -0.98 13.18
N VAL A 520 -5.48 -1.81 13.02
CA VAL A 520 -5.25 -2.97 13.89
C VAL A 520 -5.14 -2.56 15.36
N ASP A 521 -4.33 -1.53 15.64
CA ASP A 521 -4.09 -1.07 17.00
C ASP A 521 -5.35 -0.47 17.65
N ARG A 522 -6.30 0.08 16.88
CA ARG A 522 -7.59 0.57 17.42
C ARG A 522 -8.47 -0.54 17.97
N VAL A 523 -8.57 -1.66 17.25
CA VAL A 523 -9.35 -2.81 17.75
C VAL A 523 -8.68 -3.37 19.00
N LEU A 524 -7.34 -3.46 19.02
CA LEU A 524 -6.61 -3.94 20.21
C LEU A 524 -6.66 -2.96 21.40
N LEU A 525 -6.66 -1.64 21.16
CA LEU A 525 -6.90 -0.64 22.20
C LEU A 525 -8.33 -0.77 22.76
N GLY A 526 -9.33 -0.97 21.90
CA GLY A 526 -10.70 -1.24 22.30
C GLY A 526 -10.82 -2.51 23.16
N LEU A 527 -10.06 -3.56 22.86
CA LEU A 527 -9.99 -4.75 23.72
C LEU A 527 -9.39 -4.44 25.10
N LEU A 528 -8.28 -3.70 25.16
CA LEU A 528 -7.70 -3.27 26.45
C LEU A 528 -8.66 -2.37 27.25
N ASP A 529 -9.40 -1.49 26.59
CA ASP A 529 -10.40 -0.62 27.21
C ASP A 529 -11.63 -1.40 27.70
N LEU A 530 -11.90 -2.58 27.12
CA LEU A 530 -12.89 -3.56 27.59
C LEU A 530 -12.31 -4.62 28.56
N GLY A 531 -11.05 -4.46 29.00
CA GLY A 531 -10.42 -5.34 30.00
C GLY A 531 -9.87 -6.67 29.46
N PHE A 532 -9.72 -6.82 28.14
CA PHE A 532 -9.18 -8.04 27.52
C PHE A 532 -7.71 -7.87 27.10
N GLU A 533 -6.84 -8.67 27.71
CA GLU A 533 -5.38 -8.62 27.51
C GLU A 533 -4.79 -9.86 26.79
N ASP A 534 -5.57 -10.93 26.54
CA ASP A 534 -5.07 -12.17 25.90
C ASP A 534 -4.99 -12.06 24.37
N PHE A 535 -4.08 -11.21 23.89
CA PHE A 535 -3.77 -11.11 22.47
C PHE A 535 -2.28 -10.88 22.22
N ILE A 536 -1.82 -11.17 20.99
CA ILE A 536 -0.48 -10.76 20.52
C ILE A 536 -0.57 -9.84 19.30
N ARG A 537 0.19 -8.75 19.31
CA ARG A 537 0.33 -7.79 18.21
C ARG A 537 1.63 -7.97 17.44
N VAL A 538 1.57 -8.57 16.25
CA VAL A 538 2.74 -8.79 15.38
C VAL A 538 2.97 -7.60 14.46
N GLY A 539 4.13 -6.94 14.51
CA GLY A 539 4.38 -5.74 13.71
C GLY A 539 5.74 -5.05 13.88
N SER A 540 5.85 -3.80 13.43
CA SER A 540 7.01 -2.94 13.68
C SER A 540 6.79 -2.13 14.94
N VAL A 541 7.63 -2.34 15.96
CA VAL A 541 7.56 -1.69 17.29
C VAL A 541 7.39 -0.18 17.19
N ARG A 542 8.14 0.48 16.28
CA ARG A 542 8.07 1.94 16.06
C ARG A 542 6.70 2.46 15.61
N LYS A 543 5.87 1.61 15.02
CA LYS A 543 4.56 1.96 14.43
C LYS A 543 3.37 1.47 15.26
N ILE A 544 3.62 0.72 16.34
CA ILE A 544 2.58 0.18 17.22
C ILE A 544 2.24 1.22 18.32
N ALA A 545 0.96 1.32 18.67
CA ALA A 545 0.47 2.16 19.76
C ALA A 545 1.11 1.77 21.11
N LYS A 546 1.51 2.77 21.92
CA LYS A 546 2.39 2.53 23.07
C LYS A 546 1.76 1.62 24.13
N ARG A 547 0.45 1.77 24.41
CA ARG A 547 -0.33 0.88 25.31
C ARG A 547 -0.34 -0.59 24.85
N VAL A 548 -0.19 -0.84 23.55
CA VAL A 548 -0.23 -2.17 22.92
C VAL A 548 1.17 -2.85 22.89
N LEU A 549 2.25 -2.08 23.08
CA LEU A 549 3.63 -2.61 23.04
C LEU A 549 3.95 -3.77 24.00
N PRO A 550 3.40 -3.85 25.24
CA PRO A 550 3.65 -5.00 26.12
C PRO A 550 3.19 -6.34 25.54
N TYR A 551 2.18 -6.31 24.68
CA TYR A 551 1.56 -7.46 24.00
C TYR A 551 2.11 -7.65 22.58
N SER A 552 3.16 -6.92 22.20
CA SER A 552 3.68 -6.94 20.82
C SER A 552 4.84 -7.90 20.62
N LEU A 553 4.99 -8.38 19.38
CA LEU A 553 6.13 -9.19 18.95
C LEU A 553 6.67 -8.59 17.65
N HIS A 554 7.93 -8.17 17.64
CA HIS A 554 8.59 -7.80 16.39
C HIS A 554 8.97 -9.04 15.59
N ALA A 555 8.84 -8.94 14.27
CA ALA A 555 9.37 -9.94 13.36
C ALA A 555 9.90 -9.33 12.06
N GLY A 556 10.70 -8.27 12.21
CA GLY A 556 11.73 -7.98 11.22
C GLY A 556 12.68 -9.18 11.06
N SER A 557 13.38 -9.29 9.93
CA SER A 557 14.31 -10.39 9.68
C SER A 557 15.64 -10.29 10.44
N GLY A 558 15.67 -9.47 11.49
CA GLY A 558 16.84 -9.22 12.33
C GLY A 558 16.98 -10.24 13.46
N SER A 559 18.19 -10.33 14.02
CA SER A 559 18.40 -11.01 15.30
C SER A 559 17.53 -10.38 16.41
N GLU A 560 17.25 -11.13 17.47
CA GLU A 560 16.53 -10.66 18.68
C GLU A 560 17.16 -9.39 19.33
N SER A 561 18.42 -9.08 18.98
CA SER A 561 19.11 -7.84 19.36
C SER A 561 18.59 -6.58 18.66
N GLU A 562 17.88 -6.66 17.53
CA GLU A 562 17.40 -5.48 16.80
C GLU A 562 16.13 -4.90 17.40
N GLU A 563 15.13 -5.74 17.72
CA GLU A 563 13.93 -5.34 18.47
C GLU A 563 14.28 -4.64 19.79
N LEU A 564 15.21 -5.23 20.55
CA LEU A 564 15.69 -4.64 21.80
C LEU A 564 16.38 -3.28 21.56
N LYS A 565 17.13 -3.09 20.47
CA LYS A 565 17.70 -1.79 20.11
C LYS A 565 16.61 -0.77 19.73
N GLU A 566 15.54 -1.20 19.04
CA GLU A 566 14.42 -0.31 18.71
C GLU A 566 13.68 0.16 19.97
N LEU A 567 13.38 -0.76 20.88
CA LEU A 567 12.74 -0.47 22.17
C LEU A 567 13.60 0.45 23.05
N LEU A 568 14.92 0.18 23.15
CA LEU A 568 15.86 1.05 23.85
C LEU A 568 16.03 2.42 23.17
N ALA A 569 15.84 2.52 21.84
CA ALA A 569 15.81 3.80 21.14
C ALA A 569 14.50 4.58 21.37
N LEU A 570 13.37 3.88 21.57
CA LEU A 570 12.11 4.53 21.96
C LEU A 570 12.20 5.15 23.37
N MET A 571 12.89 4.50 24.32
CA MET A 571 13.12 5.07 25.66
C MET A 571 13.90 6.40 25.66
N LYS A 572 14.64 6.71 24.58
CA LYS A 572 15.41 7.96 24.42
C LYS A 572 14.61 9.11 23.83
N LYS A 573 13.33 8.90 23.52
CA LYS A 573 12.43 9.95 23.02
C LYS A 573 11.67 10.61 24.17
N ASP A 574 11.19 11.81 23.89
CA ASP A 574 10.18 12.47 24.70
C ASP A 574 8.89 11.64 24.67
N LEU A 575 8.65 10.99 25.80
CA LEU A 575 7.52 10.11 26.06
C LEU A 575 6.90 10.51 27.39
N THR A 576 5.57 10.45 27.46
CA THR A 576 4.83 10.65 28.71
C THR A 576 5.26 9.62 29.79
N PRO A 577 5.07 9.92 31.09
CA PRO A 577 5.38 8.96 32.16
C PRO A 577 4.70 7.60 31.96
N ALA A 578 3.45 7.59 31.50
CA ALA A 578 2.70 6.38 31.18
C ALA A 578 3.30 5.60 29.99
N GLU A 579 3.64 6.27 28.88
CA GLU A 579 4.31 5.62 27.74
C GLU A 579 5.65 4.98 28.12
N LYS A 580 6.42 5.63 29.01
CA LYS A 580 7.68 5.07 29.54
C LYS A 580 7.46 3.77 30.32
N ILE A 581 6.31 3.58 30.98
CA ILE A 581 5.98 2.32 31.67
C ILE A 581 5.72 1.20 30.65
N TYR A 582 4.90 1.45 29.61
CA TYR A 582 4.62 0.42 28.60
C TYR A 582 5.86 -0.01 27.81
N VAL A 583 6.76 0.93 27.47
CA VAL A 583 8.03 0.58 26.81
C VAL A 583 8.93 -0.26 27.71
N ARG A 584 8.98 0.01 29.03
CA ARG A 584 9.73 -0.82 30.00
C ARG A 584 9.17 -2.24 30.08
N LYS A 585 7.84 -2.40 30.23
CA LYS A 585 7.17 -3.73 30.23
C LYS A 585 7.46 -4.50 28.95
N SER A 586 7.41 -3.84 27.79
CA SER A 586 7.74 -4.45 26.49
C SER A 586 9.20 -4.95 26.43
N ILE A 587 10.16 -4.18 26.95
CA ILE A 587 11.58 -4.61 27.05
C ILE A 587 11.74 -5.83 27.96
N GLU A 588 11.00 -5.90 29.06
CA GLU A 588 11.03 -7.02 29.99
C GLU A 588 10.44 -8.29 29.37
N HIS A 589 9.24 -8.20 28.79
CA HIS A 589 8.58 -9.32 28.10
C HIS A 589 9.43 -9.83 26.92
N HIS A 590 10.12 -8.94 26.20
CA HIS A 590 11.05 -9.31 25.13
C HIS A 590 12.26 -10.10 25.66
N LYS A 591 12.90 -9.61 26.73
CA LYS A 591 14.05 -10.29 27.35
C LYS A 591 13.71 -11.68 27.89
N LEU A 592 12.49 -11.85 28.41
CA LEU A 592 11.97 -13.13 28.91
C LEU A 592 11.47 -14.05 27.79
N GLY A 593 11.30 -13.54 26.57
CA GLY A 593 10.73 -14.29 25.44
C GLY A 593 9.24 -14.59 25.58
N THR A 594 8.55 -13.99 26.56
CA THR A 594 7.16 -14.30 26.95
C THR A 594 6.21 -14.28 25.76
N ASN A 595 6.21 -13.17 25.00
CA ASN A 595 5.30 -12.95 23.87
C ASN A 595 5.49 -13.98 22.74
N LYS A 596 6.72 -14.48 22.57
CA LYS A 596 7.09 -15.49 21.57
C LYS A 596 6.63 -16.89 21.98
N ALA A 597 6.60 -17.18 23.28
CA ALA A 597 6.07 -18.43 23.82
C ALA A 597 4.54 -18.47 23.75
N ILE A 598 3.87 -17.40 24.19
CA ILE A 598 2.39 -17.36 24.26
C ILE A 598 1.71 -17.16 22.89
N LEU A 599 2.40 -16.71 21.83
CA LEU A 599 1.83 -16.58 20.48
C LEU A 599 1.11 -17.85 19.98
N ARG A 600 1.60 -19.03 20.35
CA ARG A 600 0.95 -20.31 20.00
C ARG A 600 -0.27 -20.64 20.87
N GLN A 601 -0.36 -20.06 22.05
CA GLN A 601 -1.43 -20.26 23.04
C GLN A 601 -2.59 -19.28 22.80
N VAL A 602 -2.32 -17.97 22.72
CA VAL A 602 -3.34 -16.89 22.61
C VAL A 602 -4.37 -17.15 21.50
N LYS A 603 -5.64 -16.86 21.76
CA LYS A 603 -6.73 -17.03 20.78
C LYS A 603 -6.80 -15.89 19.76
N VAL A 604 -6.34 -14.70 20.12
CA VAL A 604 -6.42 -13.48 19.31
C VAL A 604 -5.03 -13.00 18.89
N VAL A 605 -4.84 -12.75 17.59
CA VAL A 605 -3.62 -12.13 17.05
C VAL A 605 -4.00 -10.93 16.18
N GLY A 606 -3.34 -9.80 16.39
CA GLY A 606 -3.44 -8.62 15.52
C GLY A 606 -2.18 -8.46 14.68
N ALA A 607 -2.32 -8.32 13.35
CA ALA A 607 -1.18 -8.09 12.46
C ALA A 607 -1.58 -7.25 11.24
N THR A 608 -0.68 -6.42 10.70
CA THR A 608 -0.94 -5.84 9.37
C THR A 608 -0.79 -6.91 8.28
N CYS A 609 -1.44 -6.73 7.14
CA CYS A 609 -1.34 -7.69 6.03
C CYS A 609 0.11 -7.88 5.55
N ALA A 610 0.90 -6.81 5.58
CA ALA A 610 2.35 -6.83 5.31
C ALA A 610 3.19 -7.58 6.38
N ALA A 611 2.65 -7.82 7.58
CA ALA A 611 3.28 -8.60 8.65
C ALA A 611 2.90 -10.09 8.63
N CYS A 612 1.85 -10.48 7.88
CA CYS A 612 1.46 -11.90 7.71
C CYS A 612 2.56 -12.82 7.16
N PRO A 613 3.51 -12.38 6.29
CA PRO A 613 4.64 -13.20 5.82
C PRO A 613 5.79 -13.33 6.84
N PHE A 614 5.69 -12.72 8.02
CA PHE A 614 6.79 -12.73 8.98
C PHE A 614 7.05 -14.13 9.56
N PRO A 615 8.31 -14.51 9.86
CA PRO A 615 8.63 -15.89 10.24
C PRO A 615 7.93 -16.41 11.51
N CYS A 616 7.56 -15.53 12.45
CA CYS A 616 6.81 -15.90 13.65
C CYS A 616 5.37 -16.38 13.35
N MET A 617 4.80 -15.96 12.21
CA MET A 617 3.47 -16.35 11.76
C MET A 617 3.47 -17.69 11.01
N ASN A 618 4.64 -18.25 10.71
CA ASN A 618 4.74 -19.52 9.98
C ASN A 618 4.14 -20.67 10.81
N ASN A 619 3.43 -21.57 10.13
CA ASN A 619 2.73 -22.73 10.70
C ASN A 619 1.57 -22.38 11.65
N LEU A 620 1.21 -21.11 11.83
CA LEU A 620 -0.06 -20.73 12.45
C LEU A 620 -1.21 -20.91 11.44
N LYS A 621 -2.40 -21.18 11.97
CA LYS A 621 -3.67 -21.14 11.23
C LYS A 621 -4.61 -20.19 11.93
N PHE A 622 -5.47 -19.53 11.17
CA PHE A 622 -6.49 -18.61 11.66
C PHE A 622 -7.78 -18.90 10.91
N PRO A 623 -8.59 -19.86 11.41
CA PRO A 623 -9.88 -20.20 10.80
C PRO A 623 -10.83 -19.00 10.70
N VAL A 624 -10.72 -18.04 11.63
CA VAL A 624 -11.46 -16.77 11.55
C VAL A 624 -10.50 -15.62 11.24
N VAL A 625 -10.84 -14.82 10.22
CA VAL A 625 -10.13 -13.59 9.85
C VAL A 625 -11.10 -12.42 9.84
N VAL A 626 -10.72 -11.34 10.52
CA VAL A 626 -11.39 -10.03 10.48
C VAL A 626 -10.49 -9.06 9.72
N LEU A 627 -11.01 -8.45 8.65
CA LEU A 627 -10.32 -7.37 7.93
C LEU A 627 -10.99 -6.02 8.25
N ASP A 628 -10.26 -5.11 8.89
CA ASP A 628 -10.69 -3.73 9.13
C ASP A 628 -10.11 -2.77 8.09
N GLU A 629 -10.84 -1.70 7.77
CA GLU A 629 -10.56 -0.76 6.67
C GLU A 629 -10.34 -1.46 5.30
N CYS A 630 -11.08 -2.55 5.04
CA CYS A 630 -10.92 -3.40 3.85
C CYS A 630 -11.18 -2.66 2.52
N SER A 631 -11.93 -1.55 2.53
CA SER A 631 -12.16 -0.69 1.35
C SER A 631 -10.94 0.15 0.94
N GLN A 632 -9.86 0.13 1.72
CA GLN A 632 -8.55 0.71 1.35
C GLN A 632 -7.51 -0.36 0.99
N MET A 633 -7.94 -1.62 0.84
CA MET A 633 -7.06 -2.74 0.55
C MET A 633 -7.30 -3.27 -0.86
N THR A 634 -6.23 -3.33 -1.67
CA THR A 634 -6.28 -4.08 -2.93
C THR A 634 -6.56 -5.55 -2.60
N GLU A 635 -7.36 -6.23 -3.42
CA GLU A 635 -7.72 -7.63 -3.17
C GLU A 635 -6.51 -8.58 -2.96
N PRO A 636 -5.38 -8.43 -3.70
CA PRO A 636 -4.16 -9.21 -3.41
C PRO A 636 -3.57 -8.98 -2.01
N THR A 637 -3.76 -7.79 -1.43
CA THR A 637 -3.36 -7.48 -0.05
C THR A 637 -4.30 -8.16 0.95
N SER A 638 -5.61 -8.11 0.71
CA SER A 638 -6.63 -8.80 1.51
C SER A 638 -6.43 -10.32 1.53
N LEU A 639 -5.94 -10.90 0.43
CA LEU A 639 -5.61 -12.32 0.35
C LEU A 639 -4.44 -12.77 1.24
N LEU A 640 -3.57 -11.87 1.71
CA LEU A 640 -2.41 -12.22 2.54
C LEU A 640 -2.83 -12.95 3.84
N PRO A 641 -3.72 -12.39 4.68
CA PRO A 641 -4.27 -13.13 5.82
C PRO A 641 -5.25 -14.25 5.42
N ILE A 642 -6.08 -14.07 4.39
CA ILE A 642 -7.13 -15.04 4.02
C ILE A 642 -6.54 -16.38 3.54
N ALA A 643 -5.67 -16.34 2.53
CA ALA A 643 -5.18 -17.55 1.88
C ALA A 643 -4.10 -18.25 2.72
N ARG A 644 -3.14 -17.48 3.26
CA ARG A 644 -1.97 -18.01 3.99
C ARG A 644 -2.34 -18.85 5.21
N PHE A 645 -3.39 -18.46 5.91
CA PHE A 645 -3.73 -19.01 7.23
C PHE A 645 -4.93 -19.96 7.23
N VAL A 646 -5.35 -20.43 6.04
CA VAL A 646 -6.46 -21.38 5.87
C VAL A 646 -7.76 -20.81 6.44
N CYS A 647 -8.12 -19.59 6.02
CA CYS A 647 -9.32 -18.92 6.52
C CYS A 647 -10.60 -19.67 6.11
N GLU A 648 -11.47 -19.87 7.10
CA GLU A 648 -12.76 -20.56 7.00
C GLU A 648 -13.93 -19.59 7.14
N LYS A 649 -13.81 -18.58 7.99
CA LYS A 649 -14.86 -17.60 8.30
C LYS A 649 -14.26 -16.18 8.19
N LEU A 650 -14.86 -15.33 7.37
CA LEU A 650 -14.30 -14.02 7.00
C LEU A 650 -15.28 -12.90 7.35
N VAL A 651 -14.82 -11.93 8.14
CA VAL A 651 -15.53 -10.67 8.39
C VAL A 651 -14.79 -9.54 7.69
N LEU A 652 -15.48 -8.82 6.80
CA LEU A 652 -14.94 -7.67 6.08
C LEU A 652 -15.61 -6.40 6.58
N VAL A 653 -14.84 -5.47 7.13
CA VAL A 653 -15.34 -4.17 7.60
C VAL A 653 -14.68 -3.06 6.81
N GLY A 654 -15.47 -2.10 6.35
CA GLY A 654 -14.96 -0.99 5.56
C GLY A 654 -16.03 0.04 5.23
N ASP A 655 -15.61 1.01 4.44
CA ASP A 655 -16.44 2.10 3.91
C ASP A 655 -16.05 2.35 2.44
N PRO A 656 -16.82 1.86 1.46
CA PRO A 656 -16.51 2.02 0.03
C PRO A 656 -16.71 3.46 -0.47
N LYS A 657 -17.36 4.33 0.32
CA LYS A 657 -17.54 5.76 0.02
C LYS A 657 -16.37 6.62 0.54
N GLN A 658 -15.47 6.08 1.37
CA GLN A 658 -14.19 6.72 1.75
C GLN A 658 -13.03 6.31 0.80
N LEU A 659 -11.78 6.63 1.13
CA LEU A 659 -10.63 6.52 0.21
C LEU A 659 -10.44 5.11 -0.37
N PRO A 660 -10.09 4.99 -1.66
CA PRO A 660 -9.69 3.72 -2.26
C PRO A 660 -8.24 3.34 -1.88
N PRO A 661 -7.76 2.14 -2.23
CA PRO A 661 -6.36 1.77 -2.06
C PRO A 661 -5.41 2.75 -2.78
N THR A 662 -4.31 3.14 -2.14
CA THR A 662 -3.28 3.97 -2.78
C THR A 662 -2.34 3.10 -3.63
N ILE A 663 -2.48 3.20 -4.95
CA ILE A 663 -1.65 2.48 -5.94
C ILE A 663 -0.67 3.47 -6.58
N GLN A 664 0.58 3.03 -6.81
CA GLN A 664 1.62 3.86 -7.44
C GLN A 664 1.54 3.85 -8.98
N GLY A 665 2.26 4.77 -9.63
CA GLY A 665 2.32 4.85 -11.09
C GLY A 665 1.12 5.57 -11.70
N SER A 666 0.60 5.04 -12.81
CA SER A 666 -0.53 5.62 -13.55
C SER A 666 -1.89 5.44 -12.87
N GLU A 667 -2.95 5.97 -13.48
CA GLU A 667 -4.34 5.66 -13.16
C GLU A 667 -4.83 4.41 -13.92
N GLY A 668 -5.94 3.83 -13.47
CA GLY A 668 -6.68 2.85 -14.25
C GLY A 668 -7.23 3.43 -15.55
N ALA A 669 -7.36 2.58 -16.59
CA ALA A 669 -8.17 2.89 -17.76
C ALA A 669 -9.68 2.72 -17.48
N HIS A 670 -10.01 1.97 -16.42
CA HIS A 670 -11.36 1.66 -15.94
C HIS A 670 -11.35 1.43 -14.42
N ASP A 671 -12.51 1.49 -13.76
CA ASP A 671 -12.62 1.30 -12.30
C ASP A 671 -12.46 -0.17 -11.84
N ASN A 672 -12.56 -1.13 -12.76
CA ASN A 672 -12.39 -2.57 -12.51
C ASN A 672 -10.92 -3.03 -12.51
N GLY A 673 -9.99 -2.19 -12.07
CA GLY A 673 -8.56 -2.51 -11.97
C GLY A 673 -8.17 -3.07 -10.59
N LEU A 674 -6.89 -2.98 -10.23
CA LEU A 674 -6.41 -3.26 -8.86
C LEU A 674 -7.02 -2.32 -7.79
N GLU A 675 -7.60 -1.22 -8.25
CA GLU A 675 -8.41 -0.25 -7.53
C GLU A 675 -9.69 -0.86 -6.95
N GLN A 676 -10.27 -1.88 -7.62
CA GLN A 676 -11.42 -2.61 -7.10
C GLN A 676 -11.00 -3.43 -5.87
N THR A 677 -11.60 -3.13 -4.72
CA THR A 677 -11.29 -3.87 -3.50
C THR A 677 -12.05 -5.18 -3.41
N LEU A 678 -11.58 -6.10 -2.56
CA LEU A 678 -12.31 -7.32 -2.23
C LEU A 678 -13.71 -6.99 -1.67
N PHE A 679 -13.83 -5.89 -0.92
CA PHE A 679 -15.11 -5.41 -0.37
C PHE A 679 -16.08 -5.05 -1.50
N ASP A 680 -15.63 -4.23 -2.46
CA ASP A 680 -16.45 -3.80 -3.60
C ASP A 680 -16.84 -4.99 -4.48
N ARG A 681 -15.87 -5.85 -4.81
CA ARG A 681 -16.09 -7.01 -5.69
C ARG A 681 -17.07 -8.01 -5.10
N LEU A 682 -16.95 -8.34 -3.81
CA LEU A 682 -17.89 -9.27 -3.17
C LEU A 682 -19.29 -8.65 -3.02
N SER A 683 -19.38 -7.35 -2.73
CA SER A 683 -20.67 -6.63 -2.71
C SER A 683 -21.35 -6.67 -4.08
N LEU A 684 -20.61 -6.37 -5.16
CA LEU A 684 -21.08 -6.49 -6.56
C LEU A 684 -21.43 -7.93 -6.96
N MET A 685 -20.83 -8.93 -6.32
CA MET A 685 -21.15 -10.34 -6.53
C MET A 685 -22.45 -10.78 -5.83
N GLY A 686 -23.04 -9.92 -4.99
CA GLY A 686 -24.29 -10.17 -4.26
C GLY A 686 -24.12 -10.53 -2.79
N HIS A 687 -22.94 -10.30 -2.19
CA HIS A 687 -22.79 -10.43 -0.72
C HIS A 687 -23.42 -9.21 -0.05
N ASN A 688 -24.55 -9.41 0.63
CA ASN A 688 -25.25 -8.33 1.33
C ASN A 688 -24.39 -7.80 2.49
N ALA A 689 -24.08 -6.50 2.44
CA ALA A 689 -23.36 -5.81 3.50
C ALA A 689 -24.32 -5.27 4.57
N VAL A 690 -24.03 -5.54 5.85
CA VAL A 690 -24.74 -4.91 6.97
C VAL A 690 -24.31 -3.44 7.03
N PHE A 691 -25.26 -2.53 6.85
CA PHE A 691 -24.99 -1.09 6.83
C PHE A 691 -25.16 -0.50 8.23
N LEU A 692 -24.08 0.05 8.80
CA LEU A 692 -24.11 0.75 10.09
C LEU A 692 -24.36 2.24 9.82
N ARG A 693 -25.59 2.70 10.04
CA ARG A 693 -26.06 4.05 9.70
C ARG A 693 -25.73 5.11 10.75
N THR A 694 -25.70 4.70 12.02
CA THR A 694 -25.61 5.62 13.16
C THR A 694 -24.16 6.06 13.41
N GLN A 695 -23.87 7.36 13.27
CA GLN A 695 -22.56 7.96 13.51
C GLN A 695 -22.47 8.63 14.89
N TYR A 696 -21.31 8.51 15.56
CA TYR A 696 -21.08 9.02 16.92
C TYR A 696 -19.93 10.04 17.01
N ARG A 697 -19.44 10.56 15.87
CA ARG A 697 -18.26 11.44 15.80
C ARG A 697 -18.65 12.92 15.73
N CYS A 698 -19.35 13.29 14.65
CA CYS A 698 -19.51 14.66 14.18
C CYS A 698 -20.79 15.29 14.75
N HIS A 699 -20.79 16.59 15.03
CA HIS A 699 -22.01 17.34 15.26
C HIS A 699 -23.02 17.10 14.11
N PRO A 700 -24.34 16.95 14.38
CA PRO A 700 -25.36 16.73 13.34
C PRO A 700 -25.27 17.69 12.14
N ALA A 701 -24.96 18.96 12.40
CA ALA A 701 -24.66 19.97 11.39
C ALA A 701 -23.58 19.61 10.34
N ILE A 702 -22.59 18.80 10.73
CA ILE A 702 -21.47 18.37 9.88
C ILE A 702 -21.83 17.06 9.17
N SER A 703 -22.46 16.11 9.88
CA SER A 703 -22.90 14.85 9.28
C SER A 703 -24.00 15.05 8.24
N SER A 704 -24.88 16.06 8.38
CA SER A 704 -25.96 16.36 7.42
C SER A 704 -25.47 16.60 6.00
N ILE A 705 -24.37 17.34 5.84
CA ILE A 705 -23.71 17.59 4.54
C ILE A 705 -23.35 16.27 3.87
N VAL A 706 -22.70 15.40 4.65
CA VAL A 706 -22.08 14.17 4.17
C VAL A 706 -23.16 13.11 3.90
N ASN A 707 -24.23 13.12 4.69
CA ASN A 707 -25.41 12.26 4.54
C ASN A 707 -26.12 12.52 3.19
N ASP A 708 -26.40 13.79 2.87
CA ASP A 708 -26.94 14.23 1.57
C ASP A 708 -25.99 13.86 0.41
N LEU A 709 -24.71 14.21 0.53
CA LEU A 709 -23.76 14.07 -0.59
C LEU A 709 -23.38 12.61 -0.94
N PHE A 710 -23.20 11.73 0.04
CA PHE A 710 -22.52 10.44 -0.19
C PHE A 710 -23.31 9.20 0.24
N TYR A 711 -24.32 9.37 1.12
CA TYR A 711 -25.06 8.26 1.74
C TYR A 711 -26.59 8.36 1.56
N GLU A 712 -27.04 9.23 0.64
CA GLU A 712 -28.42 9.27 0.14
C GLU A 712 -29.47 9.53 1.25
N GLY A 713 -29.09 10.27 2.30
CA GLY A 713 -29.97 10.60 3.44
C GLY A 713 -30.13 9.47 4.48
N ASN A 714 -29.47 8.32 4.31
CA ASN A 714 -29.67 7.13 5.14
C ASN A 714 -28.91 7.11 6.48
N LEU A 715 -28.05 8.10 6.77
CA LEU A 715 -27.33 8.16 8.05
C LEU A 715 -28.21 8.66 9.19
N LEU A 716 -27.86 8.22 10.40
CA LEU A 716 -28.48 8.65 11.65
C LEU A 716 -27.40 9.24 12.57
N ASP A 717 -27.75 10.21 13.39
CA ASP A 717 -26.86 10.76 14.40
C ASP A 717 -27.11 10.08 15.75
N GLY A 718 -26.08 9.42 16.29
CA GLY A 718 -26.09 8.78 17.62
C GLY A 718 -25.64 9.71 18.74
N ILE A 719 -25.52 11.01 18.44
CA ILE A 719 -25.08 12.10 19.31
C ILE A 719 -25.91 13.34 18.99
N SER A 720 -26.27 14.10 20.01
CA SER A 720 -27.04 15.34 19.86
C SER A 720 -26.13 16.53 19.52
N GLU A 721 -26.76 17.66 19.16
CA GLU A 721 -26.06 18.94 19.03
C GLU A 721 -25.43 19.37 20.37
N MET A 722 -26.07 19.07 21.50
CA MET A 722 -25.56 19.37 22.84
C MET A 722 -24.29 18.58 23.18
N ASP A 723 -24.21 17.30 22.78
CA ASP A 723 -23.01 16.46 22.96
C ASP A 723 -21.78 16.98 22.17
N ARG A 724 -22.02 17.87 21.19
CA ARG A 724 -20.99 18.47 20.32
C ARG A 724 -21.07 19.99 20.29
N SER A 725 -21.61 20.61 21.34
CA SER A 725 -21.70 22.07 21.50
C SER A 725 -20.41 22.81 21.07
N PRO A 726 -20.51 24.03 20.53
CA PRO A 726 -19.35 24.87 20.24
C PRO A 726 -18.37 24.94 21.41
N LEU A 727 -17.07 24.87 21.12
CA LEU A 727 -16.02 25.03 22.14
C LEU A 727 -15.83 26.49 22.58
N LEU A 728 -16.26 27.44 21.75
CA LEU A 728 -16.17 28.87 21.96
C LEU A 728 -17.43 29.52 21.37
N ASP A 729 -18.06 30.44 22.09
CA ASP A 729 -19.33 31.08 21.67
C ASP A 729 -19.20 31.81 20.32
N TRP A 730 -18.01 32.37 20.04
CA TRP A 730 -17.73 33.09 18.80
C TRP A 730 -17.41 32.18 17.60
N LEU A 731 -17.20 30.88 17.82
CA LEU A 731 -16.71 29.96 16.80
C LEU A 731 -17.86 29.11 16.21
N PRO A 732 -18.25 29.30 14.94
CA PRO A 732 -19.31 28.51 14.33
C PRO A 732 -18.95 27.02 14.22
N THR A 733 -19.94 26.15 14.43
CA THR A 733 -19.86 24.68 14.22
C THR A 733 -19.49 24.33 12.78
N LEU A 734 -20.05 25.06 11.81
CA LEU A 734 -19.81 24.90 10.38
C LEU A 734 -19.72 26.28 9.75
N CYS A 735 -18.61 26.59 9.07
CA CYS A 735 -18.45 27.85 8.36
C CYS A 735 -17.59 27.71 7.11
N PHE A 736 -17.96 28.40 6.04
CA PHE A 736 -17.15 28.64 4.85
C PHE A 736 -16.60 30.09 4.87
N PHE A 737 -15.28 30.22 5.01
CA PHE A 737 -14.55 31.47 4.90
C PHE A 737 -14.11 31.71 3.45
N ASN A 738 -14.73 32.70 2.82
CA ASN A 738 -14.39 33.15 1.48
C ASN A 738 -13.11 33.99 1.48
N VAL A 739 -12.09 33.51 0.77
CA VAL A 739 -10.77 34.15 0.62
C VAL A 739 -10.56 34.65 -0.81
N ASN A 740 -10.29 35.95 -0.93
CA ASN A 740 -9.89 36.58 -2.19
C ASN A 740 -8.37 36.42 -2.42
N GLY A 741 -7.94 35.17 -2.59
CA GLY A 741 -6.56 34.81 -2.91
C GLY A 741 -6.30 34.53 -4.40
N ILE A 742 -5.06 34.19 -4.73
CA ILE A 742 -4.65 33.75 -6.08
C ILE A 742 -3.88 32.43 -5.94
N GLU A 743 -4.34 31.38 -6.64
CA GLU A 743 -3.61 30.10 -6.72
C GLU A 743 -2.27 30.27 -7.44
N GLN A 744 -1.22 29.65 -6.90
CA GLN A 744 0.13 29.60 -7.44
C GLN A 744 0.59 28.14 -7.59
N ILE A 745 1.49 27.89 -8.54
CA ILE A 745 1.95 26.54 -8.92
C ILE A 745 3.44 26.42 -8.55
N GLU A 746 3.82 25.31 -7.91
CA GLU A 746 5.20 24.97 -7.57
C GLU A 746 5.81 24.00 -8.61
N ARG A 747 7.14 23.77 -8.57
CA ARG A 747 7.88 23.03 -9.63
C ARG A 747 7.45 21.56 -9.82
N ASP A 748 6.66 21.02 -8.92
CA ASP A 748 6.08 19.67 -8.94
C ASP A 748 4.61 19.64 -9.41
N ASN A 749 4.11 20.75 -9.97
CA ASN A 749 2.71 20.98 -10.36
C ASN A 749 1.70 20.92 -9.20
N SER A 750 2.16 21.00 -7.94
CA SER A 750 1.29 21.19 -6.78
C SER A 750 0.94 22.68 -6.60
N PHE A 751 -0.22 22.94 -5.99
CA PHE A 751 -0.81 24.27 -5.86
C PHE A 751 -0.71 24.79 -4.42
N TYR A 752 -0.63 26.11 -4.26
CA TYR A 752 -0.73 26.79 -2.97
C TYR A 752 -1.38 28.18 -3.12
N ASN A 753 -1.92 28.72 -2.03
CA ASN A 753 -2.59 30.02 -1.98
C ASN A 753 -2.24 30.71 -0.67
N MET A 754 -1.31 31.67 -0.73
CA MET A 754 -0.78 32.33 0.48
C MET A 754 -1.82 33.13 1.26
N ALA A 755 -2.88 33.64 0.62
CA ALA A 755 -3.95 34.35 1.33
C ALA A 755 -4.71 33.41 2.27
N GLU A 756 -5.01 32.18 1.82
CA GLU A 756 -5.58 31.14 2.70
C GLU A 756 -4.59 30.77 3.80
N VAL A 757 -3.29 30.66 3.50
CA VAL A 757 -2.26 30.36 4.52
C VAL A 757 -2.29 31.42 5.63
N TYR A 758 -2.18 32.71 5.31
CA TYR A 758 -2.14 33.76 6.32
C TYR A 758 -3.39 33.78 7.20
N PHE A 759 -4.58 33.65 6.60
CA PHE A 759 -5.83 33.55 7.34
C PHE A 759 -5.86 32.33 8.28
N ILE A 760 -5.43 31.15 7.80
CA ILE A 760 -5.40 29.92 8.60
C ILE A 760 -4.44 30.06 9.79
N ILE A 761 -3.26 30.65 9.62
CA ILE A 761 -2.32 30.91 10.72
C ILE A 761 -2.99 31.81 11.77
N LYS A 762 -3.59 32.92 11.35
CA LYS A 762 -4.25 33.89 12.22
C LYS A 762 -5.45 33.30 12.98
N LEU A 763 -6.24 32.47 12.32
CA LEU A 763 -7.34 31.71 12.92
C LEU A 763 -6.82 30.75 14.00
N ILE A 764 -5.77 29.97 13.70
CA ILE A 764 -5.14 29.05 14.67
C ILE A 764 -4.59 29.80 15.88
N GLN A 765 -3.90 30.93 15.67
CA GLN A 765 -3.42 31.77 16.78
C GLN A 765 -4.57 32.27 17.66
N SER A 766 -5.69 32.69 17.06
CA SER A 766 -6.86 33.21 17.79
C SER A 766 -7.58 32.11 18.59
N LEU A 767 -7.63 30.88 18.06
CA LEU A 767 -8.15 29.71 18.77
C LEU A 767 -7.28 29.38 20.00
N ILE A 768 -5.96 29.36 19.85
CA ILE A 768 -5.03 29.06 20.96
C ILE A 768 -5.06 30.20 22.00
N ALA A 769 -5.12 31.47 21.55
CA ALA A 769 -5.32 32.63 22.43
C ALA A 769 -6.66 32.58 23.20
N SER A 770 -7.67 31.90 22.65
CA SER A 770 -8.95 31.64 23.32
C SER A 770 -8.93 30.39 24.23
N GLY A 771 -7.76 29.79 24.48
CA GLY A 771 -7.59 28.65 25.38
C GLY A 771 -7.73 27.27 24.73
N ILE A 772 -7.81 27.16 23.41
CA ILE A 772 -7.86 25.87 22.71
C ILE A 772 -6.45 25.28 22.57
N GLU A 773 -6.22 24.08 23.09
CA GLU A 773 -4.96 23.37 22.86
C GLU A 773 -4.72 23.15 21.36
N GLY A 774 -3.47 23.37 20.90
CA GLY A 774 -3.08 23.05 19.53
C GLY A 774 -3.30 21.56 19.19
N SER A 775 -3.29 20.69 20.20
CA SER A 775 -3.59 19.26 20.11
C SER A 775 -4.99 18.97 19.55
N MET A 776 -5.97 19.86 19.78
CA MET A 776 -7.37 19.72 19.38
C MET A 776 -7.65 20.19 17.95
N ILE A 777 -6.67 20.83 17.30
CA ILE A 777 -6.79 21.44 15.98
C ILE A 777 -6.12 20.56 14.92
N GLY A 778 -6.80 20.37 13.78
CA GLY A 778 -6.23 19.79 12.57
C GLY A 778 -6.44 20.68 11.36
N VAL A 779 -5.43 20.77 10.50
CA VAL A 779 -5.50 21.45 9.21
C VAL A 779 -5.35 20.43 8.09
N ILE A 780 -6.36 20.37 7.24
CA ILE A 780 -6.43 19.47 6.10
C ILE A 780 -6.33 20.30 4.82
N THR A 781 -5.55 19.83 3.85
CA THR A 781 -5.53 20.40 2.51
C THR A 781 -5.38 19.31 1.45
N LEU A 782 -5.75 19.61 0.21
CA LEU A 782 -5.61 18.69 -0.91
C LEU A 782 -4.24 18.79 -1.60
N TYR A 783 -3.42 19.80 -1.28
CA TYR A 783 -2.16 20.07 -1.97
C TYR A 783 -0.94 20.05 -1.04
N LYS A 784 0.11 19.33 -1.44
CA LYS A 784 1.33 19.17 -0.65
C LYS A 784 2.08 20.50 -0.47
N SER A 785 2.11 21.35 -1.50
CA SER A 785 2.71 22.69 -1.41
C SER A 785 2.01 23.53 -0.35
N GLN A 786 0.68 23.60 -0.37
CA GLN A 786 -0.10 24.31 0.66
C GLN A 786 0.21 23.78 2.07
N MET A 787 0.25 22.44 2.25
CA MET A 787 0.61 21.81 3.52
C MET A 787 1.99 22.29 4.01
N TYR A 788 3.01 22.33 3.12
CA TYR A 788 4.33 22.84 3.48
C TYR A 788 4.34 24.34 3.77
N LYS A 789 3.59 25.19 3.03
CA LYS A 789 3.51 26.64 3.34
C LYS A 789 2.89 26.88 4.72
N ILE A 790 1.79 26.21 5.04
CA ILE A 790 1.13 26.30 6.36
C ILE A 790 2.09 25.81 7.45
N TYR A 791 2.67 24.62 7.31
CA TYR A 791 3.61 24.05 8.28
C TYR A 791 4.84 24.96 8.52
N ASN A 792 5.42 25.52 7.45
CA ASN A 792 6.58 26.40 7.55
C ASN A 792 6.24 27.72 8.23
N LEU A 793 5.06 28.31 7.99
CA LEU A 793 4.64 29.53 8.70
C LEU A 793 4.30 29.25 10.16
N LEU A 794 3.57 28.18 10.50
CA LEU A 794 3.36 27.75 11.89
C LEU A 794 4.71 27.54 12.61
N SER A 795 5.69 26.96 11.91
CA SER A 795 7.05 26.75 12.43
C SER A 795 7.89 28.03 12.51
N ALA A 796 7.55 29.10 11.77
CA ALA A 796 8.27 30.37 11.81
C ALA A 796 7.76 31.30 12.93
N VAL A 797 6.47 31.22 13.27
CA VAL A 797 5.82 32.05 14.31
C VAL A 797 6.09 31.48 15.72
N HIS A 798 7.35 31.12 16.00
CA HIS A 798 7.79 30.70 17.33
C HIS A 798 7.73 31.89 18.30
N SER A 799 6.68 31.93 19.10
CA SER A 799 6.69 32.56 20.41
C SER A 799 6.48 31.45 21.43
N ASP A 800 7.35 31.34 22.44
CA ASP A 800 7.27 30.29 23.47
C ASP A 800 5.98 30.32 24.32
N ALA A 801 5.15 31.34 24.10
CA ALA A 801 3.84 31.58 24.72
C ALA A 801 2.66 30.76 24.13
N LEU A 802 2.79 30.15 22.94
CA LEU A 802 1.66 29.48 22.27
C LEU A 802 2.05 28.06 21.81
N GLU A 803 1.24 27.06 22.17
CA GLU A 803 1.46 25.64 21.83
C GLU A 803 1.17 25.27 20.35
N ILE A 804 1.51 26.17 19.43
CA ILE A 804 1.28 26.04 17.98
C ILE A 804 1.89 24.74 17.41
N LYS A 805 2.96 24.22 18.03
CA LYS A 805 3.66 22.98 17.66
C LYS A 805 2.79 21.72 17.70
N ALA A 806 1.69 21.72 18.46
CA ALA A 806 0.80 20.56 18.59
C ALA A 806 -0.22 20.41 17.45
N VAL A 807 -0.37 21.43 16.59
CA VAL A 807 -1.36 21.44 15.50
C VAL A 807 -1.00 20.45 14.38
N GLN A 808 -1.92 19.54 14.05
CA GLN A 808 -1.70 18.55 13.01
C GLN A 808 -2.02 19.12 11.61
N VAL A 809 -1.01 19.36 10.78
CA VAL A 809 -1.16 19.77 9.38
C VAL A 809 -0.82 18.62 8.45
N SER A 810 -1.75 18.16 7.60
CA SER A 810 -1.45 17.13 6.59
C SER A 810 -2.37 17.19 5.37
N THR A 811 -2.07 16.37 4.35
CA THR A 811 -3.02 16.12 3.26
C THR A 811 -4.19 15.24 3.71
N VAL A 812 -5.31 15.25 2.97
CA VAL A 812 -6.48 14.39 3.25
C VAL A 812 -6.10 12.92 3.41
N ASP A 813 -5.33 12.38 2.46
CA ASP A 813 -4.91 10.97 2.43
C ASP A 813 -4.01 10.61 3.64
N ALA A 814 -3.27 11.58 4.19
CA ALA A 814 -2.42 11.41 5.37
C ALA A 814 -3.15 11.68 6.70
N PHE A 815 -4.25 12.44 6.67
CA PHE A 815 -5.12 12.67 7.83
C PHE A 815 -6.06 11.47 8.07
N GLN A 816 -6.16 10.55 7.11
CA GLN A 816 -7.15 9.49 7.15
C GLN A 816 -7.03 8.63 8.41
N GLY A 817 -8.18 8.36 9.02
CA GLY A 817 -8.27 7.70 10.32
C GLY A 817 -8.09 8.65 11.51
N ALA A 818 -7.35 9.76 11.43
CA ALA A 818 -7.33 10.75 12.50
C ALA A 818 -8.68 11.51 12.60
N GLU A 819 -8.89 12.17 13.73
CA GLU A 819 -10.05 13.00 14.06
C GLU A 819 -9.62 14.08 15.06
N LYS A 820 -10.29 15.24 15.05
CA LYS A 820 -9.99 16.40 15.90
C LYS A 820 -11.28 17.10 16.32
N GLU A 821 -11.23 17.91 17.38
CA GLU A 821 -12.39 18.71 17.77
C GLU A 821 -12.66 19.81 16.74
N ILE A 822 -11.60 20.46 16.24
CA ILE A 822 -11.63 21.50 15.20
C ILE A 822 -10.87 21.03 13.97
N ILE A 823 -11.50 21.10 12.79
CA ILE A 823 -10.85 20.92 11.48
C ILE A 823 -10.95 22.18 10.65
N VAL A 824 -9.80 22.63 10.15
CA VAL A 824 -9.69 23.68 9.14
C VAL A 824 -9.35 23.05 7.78
N LEU A 825 -10.17 23.28 6.75
CA LEU A 825 -10.04 22.66 5.43
C LEU A 825 -9.67 23.70 4.37
N SER A 826 -8.43 23.69 3.88
CA SER A 826 -7.93 24.62 2.84
C SER A 826 -8.08 24.04 1.44
N CYS A 827 -8.93 24.69 0.65
CA CYS A 827 -9.30 24.28 -0.71
C CYS A 827 -8.33 24.78 -1.79
N VAL A 828 -7.56 25.85 -1.54
CA VAL A 828 -6.48 26.42 -2.39
C VAL A 828 -6.91 27.06 -3.72
N ARG A 829 -7.82 26.43 -4.45
CA ARG A 829 -8.06 26.74 -5.87
C ARG A 829 -8.99 27.93 -6.07
N THR A 830 -8.62 28.79 -7.02
CA THR A 830 -9.31 30.05 -7.33
C THR A 830 -9.71 30.19 -8.80
N ARG A 831 -9.28 29.28 -9.70
CA ARG A 831 -9.60 29.34 -11.14
C ARG A 831 -10.40 28.14 -11.63
N GLN A 832 -9.90 26.94 -11.36
CA GLN A 832 -10.52 25.69 -11.79
C GLN A 832 -10.53 24.71 -10.62
N VAL A 833 -11.67 24.05 -10.41
CA VAL A 833 -11.79 22.97 -9.45
C VAL A 833 -11.21 21.71 -10.12
N GLY A 834 -10.06 21.24 -9.63
CA GLY A 834 -9.33 20.10 -10.19
C GLY A 834 -9.75 18.79 -9.51
N PHE A 835 -8.78 17.97 -9.08
CA PHE A 835 -9.04 16.70 -8.37
C PHE A 835 -9.79 16.84 -7.02
N ILE A 836 -10.14 18.06 -6.61
CA ILE A 836 -11.02 18.38 -5.47
C ILE A 836 -12.42 17.77 -5.65
N ASP A 837 -12.77 17.36 -6.88
CA ASP A 837 -14.01 16.67 -7.25
C ASP A 837 -14.06 15.19 -6.81
N SER A 838 -12.99 14.69 -6.17
CA SER A 838 -12.93 13.32 -5.64
C SER A 838 -13.88 13.15 -4.43
N GLU A 839 -15.10 12.68 -4.69
CA GLU A 839 -16.14 12.38 -3.68
C GLU A 839 -15.58 11.65 -2.45
N LYS A 840 -14.78 10.60 -2.68
CA LYS A 840 -14.15 9.79 -1.63
C LYS A 840 -13.20 10.60 -0.71
N ARG A 841 -12.45 11.55 -1.27
CA ARG A 841 -11.58 12.46 -0.49
C ARG A 841 -12.36 13.54 0.22
N MET A 842 -13.39 14.06 -0.43
CA MET A 842 -14.28 15.07 0.12
C MET A 842 -15.05 14.53 1.34
N ASN A 843 -15.64 13.34 1.22
CA ASN A 843 -16.25 12.58 2.32
C ASN A 843 -15.28 12.43 3.49
N VAL A 844 -14.03 11.99 3.25
CA VAL A 844 -13.02 11.91 4.32
C VAL A 844 -12.73 13.27 4.95
N ALA A 845 -12.44 14.31 4.15
CA ALA A 845 -12.05 15.63 4.64
C ALA A 845 -13.11 16.29 5.53
N LEU A 846 -14.39 16.23 5.13
CA LEU A 846 -15.52 16.80 5.87
C LEU A 846 -15.79 16.04 7.19
N THR A 847 -15.51 14.74 7.25
CA THR A 847 -15.85 13.85 8.39
C THR A 847 -14.75 13.69 9.45
N ARG A 848 -13.78 14.61 9.49
CA ARG A 848 -12.67 14.60 10.47
C ARG A 848 -12.91 15.47 11.70
N GLY A 849 -13.76 16.50 11.59
CA GLY A 849 -14.09 17.40 12.69
C GLY A 849 -15.22 16.85 13.54
N LYS A 850 -15.06 16.88 14.87
CA LYS A 850 -16.11 16.47 15.81
C LYS A 850 -17.09 17.60 16.11
N ARG A 851 -16.59 18.78 16.44
CA ARG A 851 -17.40 19.95 16.82
C ARG A 851 -17.38 21.02 15.73
N HIS A 852 -16.20 21.35 15.20
CA HIS A 852 -16.04 22.44 14.23
C HIS A 852 -15.46 21.97 12.90
N LEU A 853 -16.08 22.39 11.81
CA LEU A 853 -15.58 22.28 10.44
C LEU A 853 -15.54 23.67 9.79
N LEU A 854 -14.32 24.16 9.58
CA LEU A 854 -14.03 25.51 9.10
C LEU A 854 -13.38 25.42 7.71
N ILE A 855 -14.17 25.64 6.67
CA ILE A 855 -13.73 25.52 5.28
C ILE A 855 -13.17 26.87 4.83
N VAL A 856 -12.01 26.86 4.18
CA VAL A 856 -11.28 28.05 3.73
C VAL A 856 -11.00 27.90 2.24
N GLY A 857 -11.53 28.82 1.42
CA GLY A 857 -11.37 28.75 -0.03
C GLY A 857 -12.02 29.92 -0.77
N ASN A 858 -12.00 29.86 -2.10
CA ASN A 858 -12.62 30.89 -2.92
C ASN A 858 -14.06 30.51 -3.30
N LEU A 859 -15.03 31.28 -2.80
CA LEU A 859 -16.47 31.04 -2.99
C LEU A 859 -16.86 30.99 -4.47
N ALA A 860 -16.41 31.98 -5.26
CA ALA A 860 -16.75 32.10 -6.68
C ALA A 860 -16.15 30.99 -7.57
N CYS A 861 -15.05 30.36 -7.14
CA CYS A 861 -14.47 29.20 -7.80
C CYS A 861 -15.22 27.91 -7.41
N LEU A 862 -15.39 27.68 -6.10
CA LEU A 862 -15.93 26.41 -5.59
C LEU A 862 -17.44 26.26 -5.82
N ASN A 863 -18.21 27.35 -5.83
CA ASN A 863 -19.66 27.29 -6.11
C ASN A 863 -19.97 26.88 -7.58
N LYS A 864 -18.98 26.93 -8.48
CA LYS A 864 -19.13 26.40 -9.85
C LYS A 864 -19.06 24.88 -9.93
N ASN A 865 -18.60 24.22 -8.86
CA ASN A 865 -18.53 22.76 -8.79
C ASN A 865 -19.79 22.18 -8.12
N LYS A 866 -20.30 21.07 -8.68
CA LYS A 866 -21.54 20.42 -8.24
C LYS A 866 -21.52 19.96 -6.78
N LEU A 867 -20.40 19.43 -6.30
CA LEU A 867 -20.27 18.92 -4.93
C LEU A 867 -20.02 20.07 -3.95
N TRP A 868 -19.10 20.98 -4.27
CA TRP A 868 -18.76 22.10 -3.39
C TRP A 868 -19.86 23.15 -3.29
N GLY A 869 -20.60 23.42 -4.38
CA GLY A 869 -21.79 24.28 -4.33
C GLY A 869 -22.86 23.76 -3.36
N ARG A 870 -23.04 22.43 -3.25
CA ARG A 870 -23.91 21.83 -2.22
C ARG A 870 -23.36 22.03 -0.80
N VAL A 871 -22.06 21.84 -0.57
CA VAL A 871 -21.46 22.13 0.75
C VAL A 871 -21.64 23.59 1.14
N ILE A 872 -21.42 24.50 0.20
CA ILE A 872 -21.62 25.94 0.37
C ILE A 872 -23.10 26.20 0.71
N HIS A 873 -24.05 25.58 0.01
CA HIS A 873 -25.48 25.71 0.32
C HIS A 873 -25.86 25.24 1.75
N HIS A 874 -25.29 24.11 2.22
CA HIS A 874 -25.45 23.67 3.63
C HIS A 874 -24.84 24.65 4.64
N CYS A 875 -23.86 25.46 4.23
CA CYS A 875 -23.29 26.54 5.03
C CYS A 875 -24.16 27.82 4.97
N GLU A 876 -24.65 28.20 3.78
CA GLU A 876 -25.54 29.35 3.57
C GLU A 876 -26.87 29.24 4.33
N GLY A 877 -27.39 28.02 4.49
CA GLY A 877 -28.59 27.72 5.29
C GLY A 877 -28.41 27.86 6.80
N ARG A 878 -27.29 28.40 7.30
CA ARG A 878 -26.98 28.55 8.73
C ARG A 878 -26.54 29.97 9.06
N GLU A 879 -26.91 30.43 10.25
CA GLU A 879 -26.41 31.70 10.80
C GLU A 879 -24.88 31.66 10.89
N PHE A 880 -24.22 32.73 10.46
CA PHE A 880 -22.76 32.85 10.37
C PHE A 880 -22.04 31.78 9.52
N GLY A 881 -22.77 30.97 8.74
CA GLY A 881 -22.20 29.82 8.03
C GLY A 881 -21.40 30.17 6.76
N VAL A 882 -21.57 31.35 6.17
CA VAL A 882 -20.67 31.87 5.13
C VAL A 882 -20.18 33.25 5.51
N GLN A 883 -18.86 33.46 5.46
CA GLN A 883 -18.24 34.70 5.90
C GLN A 883 -17.12 35.16 4.96
N HIS A 884 -16.93 36.47 4.86
CA HIS A 884 -15.77 37.07 4.19
C HIS A 884 -14.62 37.26 5.16
N VAL A 885 -13.44 36.74 4.80
CA VAL A 885 -12.22 36.83 5.62
C VAL A 885 -11.91 38.26 6.07
N SER A 886 -12.11 39.27 5.23
CA SER A 886 -11.84 40.68 5.55
C SER A 886 -12.65 41.23 6.73
N LEU A 887 -13.85 40.69 6.99
CA LEU A 887 -14.68 41.10 8.12
C LEU A 887 -14.28 40.31 9.38
N TYR A 888 -14.18 38.98 9.26
CA TYR A 888 -13.83 38.12 10.39
C TYR A 888 -12.42 38.37 10.92
N GLU A 889 -11.49 38.78 10.06
CA GLU A 889 -10.13 39.15 10.45
C GLU A 889 -10.04 40.31 11.44
N GLN A 890 -11.05 41.19 11.50
CA GLN A 890 -11.13 42.25 12.51
C GLN A 890 -11.48 41.68 13.88
N GLN A 891 -12.44 40.74 13.93
CA GLN A 891 -12.79 40.00 15.15
C GLN A 891 -11.60 39.18 15.66
N LEU A 892 -10.89 38.47 14.77
CA LEU A 892 -9.68 37.72 15.12
C LEU A 892 -8.54 38.64 15.62
N ASN A 893 -8.37 39.84 15.03
CA ASN A 893 -7.42 40.84 15.54
C ASN A 893 -7.77 41.24 16.98
N ASN A 894 -9.04 41.53 17.27
CA ASN A 894 -9.47 41.97 18.60
C ASN A 894 -9.20 40.90 19.68
N ILE A 895 -9.45 39.62 19.35
CA ILE A 895 -9.11 38.48 20.23
C ILE A 895 -7.61 38.42 20.52
N LEU A 896 -6.77 38.56 19.48
CA LEU A 896 -5.32 38.52 19.62
C LEU A 896 -4.76 39.72 20.39
N THR A 897 -5.28 40.92 20.16
CA THR A 897 -4.91 42.13 20.92
C THR A 897 -5.25 41.96 22.39
N HIS A 898 -6.47 41.54 22.72
CA HIS A 898 -6.90 41.34 24.11
C HIS A 898 -6.06 40.27 24.83
N TYR A 899 -5.69 39.17 24.15
CA TYR A 899 -4.79 38.16 24.69
C TYR A 899 -3.39 38.72 24.97
N LEU A 900 -2.83 39.55 24.07
CA LEU A 900 -1.53 40.18 24.25
C LEU A 900 -1.54 41.21 25.39
N GLU A 901 -2.59 42.03 25.50
CA GLU A 901 -2.81 42.96 26.61
C GLU A 901 -2.82 42.23 27.95
N LYS A 902 -3.67 41.19 28.08
CA LYS A 902 -3.75 40.37 29.29
C LYS A 902 -2.41 39.72 29.64
N LYS A 903 -1.66 39.23 28.66
CA LYS A 903 -0.34 38.64 28.89
C LYS A 903 0.69 39.67 29.35
N MET A 904 0.64 40.89 28.83
CA MET A 904 1.46 42.01 29.32
C MET A 904 1.08 42.42 30.75
N GLU A 905 -0.21 42.39 31.10
CA GLU A 905 -0.66 42.63 32.49
C GLU A 905 -0.17 41.52 33.44
N GLU A 906 -0.24 40.25 33.04
CA GLU A 906 0.29 39.11 33.81
C GLU A 906 1.81 39.22 34.01
N GLU A 907 2.59 39.54 32.96
CA GLU A 907 4.04 39.76 33.05
C GLU A 907 4.41 40.97 33.94
N ASN A 908 3.62 42.04 33.92
CA ASN A 908 3.83 43.22 34.76
C ASN A 908 3.40 43.01 36.23
N ASN A 909 2.42 42.15 36.49
CA ASN A 909 1.90 41.86 37.83
C ASN A 909 2.66 40.74 38.57
N MET A 910 3.60 40.05 37.91
CA MET A 910 4.48 39.07 38.57
C MET A 910 5.32 39.74 39.68
N PRO A 911 5.19 39.32 40.95
CA PRO A 911 5.88 39.98 42.06
C PRO A 911 7.40 39.79 41.96
N LYS A 912 8.16 40.88 42.18
CA LYS A 912 9.63 40.96 42.11
C LYS A 912 10.39 40.15 43.20
N LYS A 913 9.96 38.93 43.54
CA LYS A 913 10.56 38.09 44.59
C LYS A 913 11.37 36.89 44.10
N GLU A 914 11.33 36.52 42.81
CA GLU A 914 12.10 35.37 42.28
C GLU A 914 13.28 35.73 41.36
N ILE A 915 13.59 37.02 41.18
CA ILE A 915 14.74 37.47 40.37
C ILE A 915 16.10 37.23 41.09
N LYS A 916 16.10 36.89 42.40
CA LYS A 916 17.34 36.66 43.18
C LYS A 916 17.80 35.21 43.30
N THR A 917 17.04 34.23 42.83
CA THR A 917 17.39 32.79 42.94
C THR A 917 17.99 32.18 41.67
N LEU A 918 18.01 32.91 40.55
CA LEU A 918 18.62 32.48 39.29
C LEU A 918 20.05 32.99 39.07
N SER A 919 20.48 34.05 39.78
CA SER A 919 21.82 34.64 39.67
C SER A 919 22.88 34.02 40.60
N GLN A 920 22.65 32.82 41.13
CA GLN A 920 23.59 32.07 42.00
C GLN A 920 23.76 30.61 41.56
N LYS A 921 23.54 30.30 40.27
CA LYS A 921 23.76 28.97 39.68
C LYS A 921 24.58 28.99 38.38
N GLU A 922 25.29 30.09 38.14
CA GLU A 922 26.32 30.19 37.11
C GLU A 922 27.70 30.45 37.76
N GLU A 923 28.14 29.47 38.57
CA GLU A 923 29.54 29.17 38.90
C GLU A 923 29.68 27.66 39.15
#